data_AF-A0A5F0DBI7-F1
#
_entry.id   AF-A0A5F0DBI7-F1
#
_cell.length_a   1.000
_cell.length_b   1.000
_cell.length_c   1.000
_cell.angle_alpha   90.00
_cell.angle_beta   90.00
_cell.angle_gamma   90.00
#
_symmetry.space_group_name_H-M   'P 1'
#
loop_
_entity.id
_entity.type
_entity.pdbx_description
1 polymer ?
#
loop_
_entity_poly.entity_id
_entity_poly.type
_entity_poly.pdbx_seq_one_letter_code
_entity_poly.pdbx_strand_id
1 'polypeptide(L)'
;MSTVDEALSLPPAPAPLPPAGFPLLATVAPLAAAGLIWMITGSAFALIFAVLSPIIAVASMFDSKRSGRKRRRVETASHTEAVALLRTVIAERQSRWRDEAWQHTPSARSIVRGSAAAARWRQTDGALVALGTGPAPSGIRLGGASAPNEHRELRDWAATVTDAPIIVDVTHGLGIVGPIPLADALARAVLVQLCFAMPPTDLGLSSETGQYPSDWNWVAQLPHAAPTPGRLTIRLRTAIATQHAAAPHPRTEFDRGRLLLVVASRLDDLPPGCGTVVRVNGPARAQIIRSPNRAPPVDFCPELLARTEASDFAVTLAEQARAAGLVTMAEALPASVGLTELLERGAGASATGASATGSAMDRVSAPPSLDCLIGVGRDGPVRIDLVRSGPHAVVGGTTGSGKSELLTTWIAALAGTYSPSQLNFLLVDFKGGAAFQPLGRLPHCVGLITDLDSNTAARALASLGAELRYRERMLSAAGARDLTDARMEHPLPRLVIVVDEFATMLGVFPELHALFVDIAARGRSLGVHLILCTQRPAGVVRDALLANCSLRLSLRVNNRADSQAVIGTDAAAALAPSQPGRCFVATEAGEPVLCQVATTEDRDISSIVTALLSVPFPVSQRRPWLDPLPPVVTVSDVEAADDKAPGYALGLLDDPERQRYRVFAYSPEIDGHLLVVGGARAGKSTLLHTLARAADGQRLTQLVAADVEATWDVLASISVLVETGQQTPAAPRLLLFDDFDSVCARWQPDHRLAAVDLLTGLLRDGPAAGVHLVIAVQRHTSVVPGLAALCHSTLLLKLPTVQDHLAAGGQSASYIASLPAGGGVWQTLRVQLLAPTGSHLPVPTGVSIPALPGSGPLLIVSSSPGSTANRLRGALATSVIELAGTSGPAASALHVGAEGGQPDAPDRVIVVGDAETWQTHWTLLAKLRGQPASSQPSSDPAVSDQAVSLVFDRCSLSDFRLLSHRRELPPPLAPGRGRVWVLHSDGEVTRAVLPGNDR
;
A
#
# COMPACT_ATOMS: atom_id res chain seq x y z
N MET A 1 -17.70 -58.99 -18.29
CA MET A 1 -17.63 -60.43 -17.91
C MET A 1 -17.97 -61.25 -19.14
N SER A 2 -17.02 -62.04 -19.64
CA SER A 2 -17.26 -62.96 -20.75
C SER A 2 -18.19 -64.07 -20.24
N THR A 3 -19.47 -63.98 -20.56
CA THR A 3 -20.40 -65.10 -20.43
C THR A 3 -20.04 -66.09 -21.53
N VAL A 4 -19.07 -66.96 -21.26
CA VAL A 4 -18.90 -68.17 -22.08
C VAL A 4 -20.19 -68.96 -21.89
N ASP A 5 -21.05 -68.97 -22.91
CA ASP A 5 -22.26 -69.77 -23.00
C ASP A 5 -21.86 -71.26 -22.95
N GLU A 6 -21.59 -71.78 -21.76
CA GLU A 6 -21.16 -73.17 -21.59
C GLU A 6 -22.40 -74.06 -21.44
N ALA A 7 -22.61 -74.94 -22.42
CA ALA A 7 -23.79 -75.79 -22.48
C ALA A 7 -23.65 -76.98 -21.50
N LEU A 8 -24.46 -76.97 -20.43
CA LEU A 8 -24.61 -78.12 -19.55
C LEU A 8 -25.67 -79.08 -20.13
N SER A 9 -25.42 -80.39 -20.10
CA SER A 9 -26.34 -81.39 -20.66
C SER A 9 -27.32 -81.91 -19.62
N LEU A 10 -28.61 -81.99 -19.98
CA LEU A 10 -29.64 -82.62 -19.17
C LEU A 10 -29.44 -84.15 -19.16
N PRO A 11 -29.53 -84.82 -18.00
CA PRO A 11 -29.50 -86.28 -17.97
C PRO A 11 -30.71 -86.85 -18.74
N PRO A 12 -30.53 -87.92 -19.53
CA PRO A 12 -31.62 -88.51 -20.29
C PRO A 12 -32.72 -89.03 -19.35
N ALA A 13 -33.97 -88.83 -19.74
CA ALA A 13 -35.12 -89.39 -19.02
C ALA A 13 -35.05 -90.93 -19.03
N PRO A 14 -35.47 -91.60 -17.94
CA PRO A 14 -35.50 -93.06 -17.89
C PRO A 14 -36.38 -93.59 -19.03
N ALA A 15 -35.85 -94.51 -19.83
CA ALA A 15 -36.54 -95.06 -20.99
C ALA A 15 -37.83 -95.79 -20.56
N PRO A 16 -38.94 -95.67 -21.31
CA PRO A 16 -40.14 -96.45 -21.02
C PRO A 16 -39.82 -97.94 -21.12
N LEU A 17 -40.17 -98.72 -20.08
CA LEU A 17 -40.02 -100.17 -20.11
C LEU A 17 -40.82 -100.73 -21.29
N PRO A 18 -40.23 -101.59 -22.15
CA PRO A 18 -40.99 -102.28 -23.18
C PRO A 18 -42.08 -103.16 -22.52
N PRO A 19 -43.27 -103.31 -23.13
CA PRO A 19 -44.31 -104.17 -22.59
C PRO A 19 -43.78 -105.60 -22.46
N ALA A 20 -43.98 -106.22 -21.29
CA ALA A 20 -43.59 -107.61 -21.07
C ALA A 20 -44.47 -108.53 -21.94
N GLY A 21 -43.98 -108.90 -23.13
CA GLY A 21 -44.66 -109.83 -24.03
C GLY A 21 -44.66 -111.25 -23.47
N PHE A 22 -45.74 -112.00 -23.72
CA PHE A 22 -45.80 -113.42 -23.40
C PHE A 22 -44.79 -114.17 -24.29
N PRO A 23 -43.83 -114.95 -23.74
CA PRO A 23 -42.79 -115.58 -24.53
C PRO A 23 -43.33 -116.81 -25.27
N LEU A 24 -44.10 -116.59 -26.34
CA LEU A 24 -44.78 -117.63 -27.11
C LEU A 24 -43.85 -118.76 -27.57
N LEU A 25 -42.63 -118.44 -27.99
CA LEU A 25 -41.61 -119.42 -28.39
C LEU A 25 -41.19 -120.33 -27.24
N ALA A 26 -41.04 -119.79 -26.03
CA ALA A 26 -40.65 -120.56 -24.84
C ALA A 26 -41.81 -121.43 -24.33
N THR A 27 -43.06 -121.07 -24.60
CA THR A 27 -44.24 -121.86 -24.23
C THR A 27 -44.54 -122.98 -25.23
N VAL A 28 -44.45 -122.68 -26.53
CA VAL A 28 -44.86 -123.60 -27.61
C VAL A 28 -43.81 -124.69 -27.84
N ALA A 29 -42.51 -124.37 -27.82
CA ALA A 29 -41.47 -125.35 -28.15
C ALA A 29 -41.43 -126.59 -27.22
N PRO A 30 -41.50 -126.45 -25.87
CA PRO A 30 -41.53 -127.62 -24.98
C PRO A 30 -42.85 -128.39 -25.04
N LEU A 31 -43.97 -127.70 -25.34
CA LEU A 31 -45.30 -128.30 -25.45
C LEU A 31 -45.39 -129.17 -26.71
N ALA A 32 -44.84 -128.67 -27.83
CA ALA A 32 -44.68 -129.43 -29.06
C ALA A 32 -43.72 -130.63 -28.88
N ALA A 33 -42.58 -130.42 -28.21
CA ALA A 33 -41.63 -131.49 -27.91
C ALA A 33 -42.23 -132.58 -27.00
N ALA A 34 -42.95 -132.20 -25.96
CA ALA A 34 -43.63 -133.14 -25.06
C ALA A 34 -44.71 -133.96 -25.79
N GLY A 35 -45.49 -133.32 -26.68
CA GLY A 35 -46.48 -134.00 -27.52
C GLY A 35 -45.85 -134.99 -28.50
N LEU A 36 -44.75 -134.60 -29.16
CA LEU A 36 -44.00 -135.47 -30.06
C LEU A 36 -43.41 -136.68 -29.32
N ILE A 37 -42.80 -136.46 -28.14
CA ILE A 37 -42.22 -137.52 -27.32
C ILE A 37 -43.31 -138.49 -26.82
N TRP A 38 -44.46 -137.99 -26.39
CA TRP A 38 -45.60 -138.83 -25.97
C TRP A 38 -46.11 -139.71 -27.10
N MET A 39 -46.24 -139.16 -28.31
CA MET A 39 -46.73 -139.89 -29.49
C MET A 39 -45.79 -141.04 -29.89
N ILE A 40 -44.47 -140.87 -29.69
CA ILE A 40 -43.47 -141.90 -30.01
C ILE A 40 -43.35 -142.95 -28.90
N THR A 41 -43.37 -142.53 -27.62
CA THR A 41 -43.01 -143.41 -26.50
C THR A 41 -44.20 -144.00 -25.75
N GLY A 42 -45.41 -143.45 -25.90
CA GLY A 42 -46.61 -143.84 -25.16
C GLY A 42 -46.55 -143.55 -23.64
N SER A 43 -45.46 -142.97 -23.16
CA SER A 43 -45.22 -142.75 -21.73
C SER A 43 -45.96 -141.52 -21.23
N ALA A 44 -46.86 -141.71 -20.24
CA ALA A 44 -47.55 -140.61 -19.56
C ALA A 44 -46.58 -139.62 -18.89
N PHE A 45 -45.34 -140.04 -18.59
CA PHE A 45 -44.32 -139.20 -17.97
C PHE A 45 -43.90 -138.01 -18.85
N ALA A 46 -43.97 -138.14 -20.19
CA ALA A 46 -43.63 -137.06 -21.12
C ALA A 46 -44.57 -135.85 -21.01
N LEU A 47 -45.83 -136.07 -20.60
CA LEU A 47 -46.84 -135.02 -20.45
C LEU A 47 -46.56 -134.08 -19.27
N ILE A 48 -45.71 -134.48 -18.31
CA ILE A 48 -45.27 -133.60 -17.21
C ILE A 48 -44.53 -132.37 -17.77
N PHE A 49 -43.75 -132.53 -18.84
CA PHE A 49 -43.06 -131.41 -19.49
C PHE A 49 -44.02 -130.43 -20.19
N ALA A 50 -45.17 -130.91 -20.66
CA ALA A 50 -46.21 -130.04 -21.22
C ALA A 50 -46.86 -129.16 -20.13
N VAL A 51 -47.03 -129.68 -18.91
CA VAL A 51 -47.56 -128.93 -17.76
C VAL A 51 -46.52 -127.97 -17.17
N LEU A 52 -45.24 -128.32 -17.22
CA LEU A 52 -44.16 -127.47 -16.72
C LEU A 52 -43.93 -126.21 -17.57
N SER A 53 -44.25 -126.26 -18.87
CA SER A 53 -44.08 -125.14 -19.81
C SER A 53 -44.89 -123.88 -19.43
N PRO A 54 -46.22 -123.96 -19.17
CA PRO A 54 -46.99 -122.83 -18.65
C PRO A 54 -46.43 -122.26 -17.35
N ILE A 55 -45.95 -123.11 -16.45
CA ILE A 55 -45.37 -122.69 -15.16
C ILE A 55 -44.09 -121.87 -15.39
N ILE A 56 -43.20 -122.30 -16.27
CA ILE A 56 -41.98 -121.57 -16.63
C ILE A 56 -42.31 -120.23 -17.32
N ALA A 57 -43.33 -120.19 -18.18
CA ALA A 57 -43.74 -118.97 -18.86
C ALA A 57 -44.26 -117.93 -17.86
N VAL A 58 -45.12 -118.35 -16.92
CA VAL A 58 -45.62 -117.51 -15.82
C VAL A 58 -44.47 -117.08 -14.89
N ALA A 59 -43.52 -117.97 -14.59
CA ALA A 59 -42.33 -117.65 -13.82
C ALA A 59 -41.47 -116.58 -14.51
N SER A 60 -41.26 -116.66 -15.83
CA SER A 60 -40.50 -115.65 -16.58
C SER A 60 -41.24 -114.31 -16.71
N MET A 61 -42.58 -114.32 -16.75
CA MET A 61 -43.39 -113.11 -16.68
C MET A 61 -43.31 -112.44 -15.31
N PHE A 62 -43.32 -113.23 -14.24
CA PHE A 62 -43.14 -112.72 -12.88
C PHE A 62 -41.71 -112.17 -12.70
N ASP A 63 -40.71 -112.86 -13.24
CA ASP A 63 -39.30 -112.42 -13.18
C ASP A 63 -39.03 -111.19 -14.04
N SER A 64 -39.62 -111.08 -15.24
CA SER A 64 -39.53 -109.86 -16.07
C SER A 64 -40.27 -108.66 -15.45
N LYS A 65 -41.44 -108.88 -14.79
CA LYS A 65 -42.11 -107.83 -13.99
C LYS A 65 -41.28 -107.41 -12.77
N ARG A 66 -40.65 -108.36 -12.07
CA ARG A 66 -39.82 -108.11 -10.88
C ARG A 66 -38.49 -107.42 -11.25
N SER A 67 -37.81 -107.92 -12.27
CA SER A 67 -36.57 -107.37 -12.83
C SER A 67 -36.82 -105.99 -13.45
N GLY A 68 -37.91 -105.80 -14.19
CA GLY A 68 -38.33 -104.51 -14.74
C GLY A 68 -38.64 -103.46 -13.65
N ARG A 69 -39.32 -103.85 -12.56
CA ARG A 69 -39.53 -102.97 -11.39
C ARG A 69 -38.22 -102.62 -10.68
N LYS A 70 -37.29 -103.57 -10.51
CA LYS A 70 -35.97 -103.33 -9.91
C LYS A 70 -35.11 -102.42 -10.80
N ARG A 71 -35.06 -102.67 -12.10
CA ARG A 71 -34.34 -101.87 -13.09
C ARG A 71 -34.89 -100.44 -13.18
N ARG A 72 -36.23 -100.28 -13.23
CA ARG A 72 -36.86 -98.95 -13.17
C ARG A 72 -36.55 -98.23 -11.87
N ARG A 73 -36.58 -98.91 -10.71
CA ARG A 73 -36.18 -98.29 -9.42
C ARG A 73 -34.73 -97.80 -9.45
N VAL A 74 -33.81 -98.59 -9.98
CA VAL A 74 -32.39 -98.21 -10.11
C VAL A 74 -32.20 -97.07 -11.11
N GLU A 75 -32.79 -97.14 -12.31
CA GLU A 75 -32.70 -96.07 -13.33
C GLU A 75 -33.37 -94.77 -12.86
N THR A 76 -34.49 -94.83 -12.14
CA THR A 76 -35.16 -93.64 -11.58
C THR A 76 -34.33 -93.06 -10.42
N ALA A 77 -33.73 -93.89 -9.57
CA ALA A 77 -32.82 -93.45 -8.51
C ALA A 77 -31.58 -92.76 -9.09
N SER A 78 -30.92 -93.37 -10.09
CA SER A 78 -29.77 -92.78 -10.78
C SER A 78 -30.11 -91.49 -11.54
N HIS A 79 -31.29 -91.41 -12.16
CA HIS A 79 -31.77 -90.16 -12.79
C HIS A 79 -32.01 -89.07 -11.73
N THR A 80 -32.60 -89.41 -10.58
CA THR A 80 -32.85 -88.46 -9.48
C THR A 80 -31.54 -87.95 -8.87
N GLU A 81 -30.57 -88.84 -8.68
CA GLU A 81 -29.22 -88.52 -8.21
C GLU A 81 -28.46 -87.64 -9.22
N ALA A 82 -28.55 -87.93 -10.53
CA ALA A 82 -27.95 -87.13 -11.59
C ALA A 82 -28.56 -85.72 -11.67
N VAL A 83 -29.89 -85.58 -11.53
CA VAL A 83 -30.59 -84.29 -11.48
C VAL A 83 -30.22 -83.51 -10.21
N ALA A 84 -30.08 -84.19 -9.06
CA ALA A 84 -29.64 -83.56 -7.81
C ALA A 84 -28.20 -83.03 -7.92
N LEU A 85 -27.28 -83.82 -8.48
CA LEU A 85 -25.90 -83.40 -8.73
C LEU A 85 -25.83 -82.23 -9.71
N LEU A 86 -26.64 -82.25 -10.78
CA LEU A 86 -26.74 -81.13 -11.72
C LEU A 86 -27.25 -79.85 -11.03
N ARG A 87 -28.26 -79.95 -10.14
CA ARG A 87 -28.73 -78.80 -9.34
C ARG A 87 -27.63 -78.24 -8.45
N THR A 88 -26.84 -79.08 -7.79
CA THR A 88 -25.69 -78.64 -6.98
C THR A 88 -24.66 -77.90 -7.82
N VAL A 89 -24.31 -78.44 -8.99
CA VAL A 89 -23.36 -77.80 -9.92
C VAL A 89 -23.88 -76.44 -10.41
N ILE A 90 -25.16 -76.35 -10.77
CA ILE A 90 -25.78 -75.08 -11.19
C ILE A 90 -25.78 -74.08 -10.02
N ALA A 91 -26.17 -74.50 -8.82
CA ALA A 91 -26.20 -73.63 -7.64
C ALA A 91 -24.80 -73.09 -7.28
N GLU A 92 -23.77 -73.95 -7.32
CA GLU A 92 -22.38 -73.52 -7.11
C GLU A 92 -21.94 -72.50 -8.16
N ARG A 93 -22.25 -72.74 -9.45
CA ARG A 93 -21.92 -71.81 -10.53
C ARG A 93 -22.64 -70.47 -10.38
N GLN A 94 -23.94 -70.49 -10.07
CA GLN A 94 -24.72 -69.28 -9.80
C GLN A 94 -24.16 -68.52 -8.59
N SER A 95 -23.72 -69.22 -7.53
CA SER A 95 -23.07 -68.60 -6.38
C SER A 95 -21.74 -67.95 -6.74
N ARG A 96 -20.85 -68.68 -7.44
CA ARG A 96 -19.55 -68.13 -7.89
C ARG A 96 -19.76 -66.91 -8.77
N TRP A 97 -20.72 -66.96 -9.70
CA TRP A 97 -21.07 -65.82 -10.53
C TRP A 97 -21.53 -64.62 -9.70
N ARG A 98 -22.37 -64.80 -8.67
CA ARG A 98 -22.78 -63.71 -7.76
C ARG A 98 -21.59 -63.14 -6.99
N ASP A 99 -20.75 -64.02 -6.45
CA ASP A 99 -19.60 -63.62 -5.65
C ASP A 99 -18.61 -62.83 -6.52
N GLU A 100 -18.33 -63.30 -7.74
CA GLU A 100 -17.52 -62.58 -8.73
C GLU A 100 -18.15 -61.23 -9.09
N ALA A 101 -19.46 -61.18 -9.35
CA ALA A 101 -20.15 -59.93 -9.69
C ALA A 101 -20.06 -58.90 -8.54
N TRP A 102 -20.23 -59.32 -7.29
CA TRP A 102 -20.08 -58.46 -6.11
C TRP A 102 -18.64 -58.04 -5.85
N GLN A 103 -17.65 -58.85 -6.22
CA GLN A 103 -16.24 -58.46 -6.14
C GLN A 103 -15.88 -57.37 -7.15
N HIS A 104 -16.45 -57.43 -8.36
CA HIS A 104 -16.20 -56.44 -9.40
C HIS A 104 -16.99 -55.14 -9.19
N THR A 105 -18.22 -55.22 -8.66
CA THR A 105 -19.08 -54.06 -8.41
C THR A 105 -19.71 -54.17 -7.02
N PRO A 106 -18.96 -53.81 -5.95
CA PRO A 106 -19.42 -53.97 -4.58
C PRO A 106 -20.62 -53.07 -4.26
N SER A 107 -21.52 -53.58 -3.42
CA SER A 107 -22.72 -52.86 -2.98
C SER A 107 -22.36 -51.63 -2.15
N ALA A 108 -23.21 -50.60 -2.15
CA ALA A 108 -22.98 -49.42 -1.31
C ALA A 108 -22.85 -49.76 0.18
N ARG A 109 -23.66 -50.68 0.69
CA ARG A 109 -23.60 -51.17 2.08
C ARG A 109 -22.29 -51.90 2.39
N SER A 110 -21.78 -52.70 1.46
CA SER A 110 -20.49 -53.38 1.64
C SER A 110 -19.32 -52.39 1.69
N ILE A 111 -19.41 -51.31 0.92
CA ILE A 111 -18.44 -50.22 0.89
C ILE A 111 -18.45 -49.46 2.22
N VAL A 112 -19.61 -48.99 2.69
CA VAL A 112 -19.70 -48.23 3.94
C VAL A 112 -19.31 -49.07 5.16
N ARG A 113 -19.60 -50.37 5.15
CA ARG A 113 -19.15 -51.31 6.20
C ARG A 113 -17.66 -51.67 6.13
N GLY A 114 -16.95 -51.22 5.11
CA GLY A 114 -15.52 -51.46 4.92
C GLY A 114 -15.14 -52.86 4.42
N SER A 115 -16.10 -53.75 4.15
CA SER A 115 -15.82 -55.12 3.70
C SER A 115 -15.30 -55.18 2.25
N ALA A 116 -15.49 -54.12 1.46
CA ALA A 116 -15.03 -54.00 0.09
C ALA A 116 -13.69 -53.26 -0.08
N ALA A 117 -12.97 -52.94 1.00
CA ALA A 117 -11.83 -52.01 0.99
C ALA A 117 -10.76 -52.27 -0.09
N ALA A 118 -10.53 -53.54 -0.46
CA ALA A 118 -9.56 -53.92 -1.48
C ALA A 118 -9.92 -53.45 -2.91
N ALA A 119 -11.19 -53.15 -3.20
CA ALA A 119 -11.64 -52.72 -4.53
C ALA A 119 -11.61 -51.19 -4.74
N ARG A 120 -11.14 -50.42 -3.75
CA ARG A 120 -11.11 -48.96 -3.80
C ARG A 120 -10.21 -48.45 -4.91
N TRP A 121 -10.71 -47.53 -5.73
CA TRP A 121 -10.00 -46.85 -6.83
C TRP A 121 -9.33 -47.78 -7.84
N ARG A 122 -9.93 -48.96 -8.08
CA ARG A 122 -9.42 -49.95 -9.04
C ARG A 122 -10.18 -49.98 -10.37
N GLN A 123 -11.23 -49.18 -10.53
CA GLN A 123 -12.02 -49.18 -11.77
C GLN A 123 -11.37 -48.27 -12.81
N THR A 124 -10.97 -48.85 -13.94
CA THR A 124 -10.29 -48.13 -15.04
C THR A 124 -11.20 -47.86 -16.23
N ASP A 125 -12.27 -48.66 -16.43
CA ASP A 125 -13.16 -48.59 -17.59
C ASP A 125 -14.64 -48.62 -17.20
N GLY A 126 -15.39 -47.61 -17.67
CA GLY A 126 -16.85 -47.47 -17.50
C GLY A 126 -17.29 -47.04 -16.10
N ALA A 127 -18.49 -46.46 -16.00
CA ALA A 127 -19.12 -46.09 -14.72
C ALA A 127 -20.19 -47.13 -14.36
N LEU A 128 -19.76 -48.31 -13.91
CA LEU A 128 -20.67 -49.39 -13.50
C LEU A 128 -21.06 -49.26 -12.02
N VAL A 129 -22.35 -49.40 -11.71
CA VAL A 129 -22.88 -49.38 -10.34
C VAL A 129 -23.92 -50.47 -10.13
N ALA A 130 -23.98 -51.04 -8.94
CA ALA A 130 -25.04 -51.94 -8.51
C ALA A 130 -26.19 -51.16 -7.88
N LEU A 131 -27.38 -51.22 -8.48
CA LEU A 131 -28.56 -50.51 -7.96
C LEU A 131 -29.23 -51.23 -6.78
N GLY A 132 -28.94 -52.51 -6.60
CA GLY A 132 -29.57 -53.38 -5.62
C GLY A 132 -29.55 -54.84 -6.05
N THR A 133 -30.45 -55.65 -5.49
CA THR A 133 -30.51 -57.10 -5.74
C THR A 133 -31.76 -57.48 -6.52
N GLY A 134 -31.63 -58.34 -7.52
CA GLY A 134 -32.75 -58.81 -8.33
C GLY A 134 -32.40 -60.04 -9.17
N PRO A 135 -33.31 -60.44 -10.07
CA PRO A 135 -33.03 -61.51 -11.02
C PRO A 135 -32.07 -61.03 -12.11
N ALA A 136 -31.01 -61.80 -12.38
CA ALA A 136 -30.08 -61.58 -13.49
C ALA A 136 -29.92 -62.85 -14.34
N PRO A 137 -29.61 -62.73 -15.64
CA PRO A 137 -29.34 -63.89 -16.47
C PRO A 137 -28.05 -64.59 -16.02
N SER A 138 -28.10 -65.91 -15.83
CA SER A 138 -26.93 -66.71 -15.39
C SER A 138 -25.94 -67.03 -16.51
N GLY A 139 -26.37 -66.92 -17.78
CA GLY A 139 -25.61 -67.40 -18.94
C GLY A 139 -25.56 -68.93 -19.07
N ILE A 140 -26.17 -69.68 -18.14
CA ILE A 140 -26.19 -71.16 -18.18
C ILE A 140 -27.26 -71.61 -19.16
N ARG A 141 -26.86 -72.38 -20.19
CA ARG A 141 -27.79 -73.03 -21.12
C ARG A 141 -27.83 -74.53 -20.86
N LEU A 142 -29.01 -75.07 -20.60
CA LEU A 142 -29.24 -76.52 -20.44
C LEU A 142 -29.66 -77.15 -21.76
N GLY A 143 -28.76 -77.89 -22.41
CA GLY A 143 -28.99 -78.63 -23.65
C GLY A 143 -29.47 -80.08 -23.42
N GLY A 144 -30.31 -80.62 -24.32
CA GLY A 144 -30.76 -82.02 -24.27
C GLY A 144 -32.10 -82.25 -24.99
N ALA A 145 -32.15 -83.26 -25.88
CA ALA A 145 -33.19 -83.46 -26.89
C ALA A 145 -34.37 -84.36 -26.47
N SER A 146 -34.70 -84.51 -25.19
CA SER A 146 -35.83 -85.37 -24.78
C SER A 146 -36.65 -84.75 -23.65
N ALA A 147 -37.96 -84.63 -23.91
CA ALA A 147 -39.06 -84.06 -23.11
C ALA A 147 -39.21 -82.51 -23.12
N PRO A 148 -40.24 -81.96 -23.82
CA PRO A 148 -40.47 -80.52 -23.89
C PRO A 148 -40.97 -79.87 -22.59
N ASN A 149 -41.56 -80.62 -21.63
CA ASN A 149 -42.25 -80.02 -20.47
C ASN A 149 -41.69 -80.40 -19.08
N GLU A 150 -41.12 -81.59 -18.88
CA GLU A 150 -40.78 -82.09 -17.53
C GLU A 150 -39.60 -81.36 -16.85
N HIS A 151 -38.80 -80.61 -17.61
CA HIS A 151 -37.63 -79.87 -17.08
C HIS A 151 -37.68 -78.36 -17.36
N ARG A 152 -38.84 -77.80 -17.73
CA ARG A 152 -38.99 -76.35 -17.99
C ARG A 152 -38.62 -75.52 -16.76
N GLU A 153 -39.11 -75.91 -15.59
CA GLU A 153 -38.80 -75.25 -14.32
C GLU A 153 -37.29 -75.26 -14.02
N LEU A 154 -36.60 -76.37 -14.31
CA LEU A 154 -35.15 -76.47 -14.11
C LEU A 154 -34.37 -75.59 -15.10
N ARG A 155 -34.85 -75.48 -16.35
CA ARG A 155 -34.26 -74.56 -17.36
C ARG A 155 -34.44 -73.10 -16.96
N ASP A 156 -35.63 -72.72 -16.53
CA ASP A 156 -35.94 -71.35 -16.13
C ASP A 156 -35.18 -70.96 -14.85
N TRP A 157 -35.07 -71.88 -13.88
CA TRP A 157 -34.25 -71.72 -12.68
C TRP A 157 -32.75 -71.64 -13.00
N ALA A 158 -32.25 -72.49 -13.89
CA ALA A 158 -30.83 -72.48 -14.26
C ALA A 158 -30.44 -71.19 -15.01
N ALA A 159 -31.33 -70.66 -15.85
CA ALA A 159 -31.12 -69.47 -16.66
C ALA A 159 -31.12 -68.15 -15.86
N THR A 160 -31.63 -68.16 -14.62
CA THR A 160 -31.79 -66.96 -13.80
C THR A 160 -31.09 -67.11 -12.47
N VAL A 161 -30.24 -66.14 -12.13
CA VAL A 161 -29.64 -66.00 -10.80
C VAL A 161 -30.53 -65.09 -9.97
N THR A 162 -31.05 -65.59 -8.85
CA THR A 162 -31.78 -64.77 -7.88
C THR A 162 -30.81 -64.07 -6.91
N ASP A 163 -31.23 -62.92 -6.39
CA ASP A 163 -30.41 -62.07 -5.49
C ASP A 163 -29.06 -61.66 -6.11
N ALA A 164 -29.04 -61.49 -7.43
CA ALA A 164 -27.89 -61.00 -8.17
C ALA A 164 -27.80 -59.47 -8.08
N PRO A 165 -26.58 -58.89 -8.11
CA PRO A 165 -26.42 -57.45 -8.25
C PRO A 165 -26.99 -56.98 -9.60
N ILE A 166 -27.88 -55.99 -9.56
CA ILE A 166 -28.38 -55.33 -10.76
C ILE A 166 -27.40 -54.24 -11.16
N ILE A 167 -26.45 -54.62 -12.02
CA ILE A 167 -25.37 -53.75 -12.50
C ILE A 167 -25.87 -52.92 -13.69
N VAL A 168 -25.70 -51.61 -13.62
CA VAL A 168 -26.01 -50.68 -14.71
C VAL A 168 -24.81 -49.82 -15.05
N ASP A 169 -24.70 -49.48 -16.33
CA ASP A 169 -23.76 -48.48 -16.80
C ASP A 169 -24.40 -47.09 -16.74
N VAL A 170 -23.79 -46.18 -15.96
CA VAL A 170 -24.24 -44.79 -15.81
C VAL A 170 -23.48 -43.81 -16.68
N THR A 171 -22.65 -44.29 -17.61
CA THR A 171 -21.87 -43.46 -18.55
C THR A 171 -22.77 -42.59 -19.45
N HIS A 172 -24.02 -43.00 -19.66
CA HIS A 172 -25.01 -42.23 -20.40
C HIS A 172 -25.98 -41.44 -19.50
N GLY A 173 -25.66 -41.24 -18.22
CA GLY A 173 -26.48 -40.55 -17.23
C GLY A 173 -27.57 -41.44 -16.61
N LEU A 174 -27.91 -41.16 -15.35
CA LEU A 174 -28.86 -41.90 -14.54
C LEU A 174 -29.97 -40.96 -14.01
N GLY A 175 -31.22 -41.28 -14.32
CA GLY A 175 -32.40 -40.63 -13.74
C GLY A 175 -33.09 -41.54 -12.72
N ILE A 176 -33.32 -41.05 -11.51
CA ILE A 176 -34.03 -41.77 -10.44
C ILE A 176 -35.33 -41.03 -10.16
N VAL A 177 -36.45 -41.74 -10.33
CA VAL A 177 -37.81 -41.19 -10.20
C VAL A 177 -38.56 -41.90 -9.09
N GLY A 178 -39.19 -41.16 -8.18
CA GLY A 178 -40.04 -41.73 -7.15
C GLY A 178 -40.22 -40.78 -5.97
N PRO A 179 -40.73 -41.26 -4.82
CA PRO A 179 -40.75 -40.49 -3.59
C PRO A 179 -39.34 -40.00 -3.24
N ILE A 180 -39.15 -38.68 -3.15
CA ILE A 180 -37.83 -38.03 -3.01
C ILE A 180 -36.95 -38.66 -1.90
N PRO A 181 -37.45 -38.98 -0.69
CA PRO A 181 -36.60 -39.60 0.34
C PRO A 181 -35.98 -40.95 -0.07
N LEU A 182 -36.73 -41.77 -0.82
CA LEU A 182 -36.25 -43.06 -1.31
C LEU A 182 -35.36 -42.90 -2.54
N ALA A 183 -35.71 -41.98 -3.43
CA ALA A 183 -34.92 -41.66 -4.62
C ALA A 183 -33.56 -41.07 -4.24
N ASP A 184 -33.51 -40.18 -3.26
CA ASP A 184 -32.25 -39.65 -2.68
C ASP A 184 -31.45 -40.76 -1.99
N ALA A 185 -32.10 -41.70 -1.29
CA ALA A 185 -31.39 -42.80 -0.64
C ALA A 185 -30.71 -43.74 -1.63
N LEU A 186 -31.33 -43.99 -2.79
CA LEU A 186 -30.72 -44.74 -3.88
C LEU A 186 -29.61 -43.90 -4.57
N ALA A 187 -29.83 -42.60 -4.76
CA ALA A 187 -28.83 -41.71 -5.34
C ALA A 187 -27.56 -41.63 -4.49
N ARG A 188 -27.70 -41.59 -3.15
CA ARG A 188 -26.57 -41.67 -2.21
C ARG A 188 -25.79 -42.97 -2.39
N ALA A 189 -26.50 -44.10 -2.47
CA ALA A 189 -25.87 -45.42 -2.69
C ALA A 189 -25.07 -45.46 -4.00
N VAL A 190 -25.59 -44.87 -5.08
CA VAL A 190 -24.89 -44.76 -6.37
C VAL A 190 -23.65 -43.87 -6.26
N LEU A 191 -23.75 -42.70 -5.61
CA LEU A 191 -22.61 -41.79 -5.46
C LEU A 191 -21.50 -42.38 -4.60
N VAL A 192 -21.84 -43.09 -3.52
CA VAL A 192 -20.86 -43.82 -2.69
C VAL A 192 -20.09 -44.84 -3.52
N GLN A 193 -20.78 -45.62 -4.37
CA GLN A 193 -20.12 -46.59 -5.26
C GLN A 193 -19.18 -45.92 -6.26
N LEU A 194 -19.60 -44.83 -6.91
CA LEU A 194 -18.78 -44.12 -7.90
C LEU A 194 -17.53 -43.48 -7.27
N CYS A 195 -17.66 -42.83 -6.11
CA CYS A 195 -16.54 -42.20 -5.41
C CYS A 195 -15.58 -43.23 -4.80
N PHE A 196 -16.09 -44.42 -4.46
CA PHE A 196 -15.26 -45.53 -4.01
C PHE A 196 -14.47 -46.16 -5.15
N ALA A 197 -15.08 -46.29 -6.33
CA ALA A 197 -14.49 -47.00 -7.46
C ALA A 197 -13.50 -46.15 -8.26
N MET A 198 -13.69 -44.83 -8.32
CA MET A 198 -12.82 -43.88 -9.06
C MET A 198 -12.11 -42.89 -8.12
N PRO A 199 -10.80 -42.62 -8.31
CA PRO A 199 -10.06 -41.67 -7.49
C PRO A 199 -10.49 -40.20 -7.76
N PRO A 200 -10.25 -39.28 -6.81
CA PRO A 200 -10.60 -37.86 -6.96
C PRO A 200 -9.82 -37.13 -8.07
N THR A 201 -8.75 -37.73 -8.60
CA THR A 201 -8.03 -37.25 -9.79
C THR A 201 -8.81 -37.48 -11.09
N ASP A 202 -9.65 -38.51 -11.12
CA ASP A 202 -10.31 -38.98 -12.34
C ASP A 202 -11.80 -38.62 -12.35
N LEU A 203 -12.38 -38.41 -11.17
CA LEU A 203 -13.79 -38.07 -10.97
C LEU A 203 -13.95 -36.79 -10.16
N GLY A 204 -14.63 -35.79 -10.72
CA GLY A 204 -15.09 -34.59 -10.02
C GLY A 204 -16.60 -34.59 -9.80
N LEU A 205 -17.06 -33.95 -8.71
CA LEU A 205 -18.48 -33.77 -8.40
C LEU A 205 -18.87 -32.30 -8.44
N SER A 206 -20.03 -32.02 -9.03
CA SER A 206 -20.69 -30.72 -8.99
C SER A 206 -22.15 -30.92 -8.60
N SER A 207 -22.64 -30.15 -7.64
CA SER A 207 -24.04 -30.23 -7.20
C SER A 207 -24.79 -28.95 -7.53
N GLU A 208 -25.94 -29.09 -8.17
CA GLU A 208 -26.93 -28.02 -8.34
C GLU A 208 -28.19 -28.41 -7.59
N THR A 209 -28.21 -28.06 -6.32
CA THR A 209 -29.35 -28.27 -5.43
C THR A 209 -30.19 -27.00 -5.39
N GLY A 210 -31.49 -27.10 -5.69
CA GLY A 210 -32.45 -25.99 -5.57
C GLY A 210 -32.77 -25.63 -4.11
N GLN A 211 -33.64 -24.64 -3.91
CA GLN A 211 -34.02 -24.01 -2.62
C GLN A 211 -34.66 -24.91 -1.54
N TYR A 212 -34.68 -26.25 -1.69
CA TYR A 212 -35.08 -27.16 -0.61
C TYR A 212 -33.85 -27.60 0.19
N PRO A 213 -33.96 -27.87 1.50
CA PRO A 213 -32.91 -28.53 2.27
C PRO A 213 -32.79 -30.00 1.84
N SER A 214 -32.31 -30.24 0.62
CA SER A 214 -31.85 -31.56 0.23
C SER A 214 -30.49 -31.75 0.90
N ASP A 215 -30.41 -32.59 1.93
CA ASP A 215 -29.22 -32.69 2.77
C ASP A 215 -28.11 -33.57 2.16
N TRP A 216 -27.63 -33.04 1.03
CA TRP A 216 -26.46 -33.41 0.25
C TRP A 216 -25.18 -32.68 0.72
N ASN A 217 -25.20 -31.96 1.84
CA ASN A 217 -24.03 -31.26 2.40
C ASN A 217 -22.81 -32.16 2.59
N TRP A 218 -23.03 -33.46 2.82
CA TRP A 218 -21.98 -34.46 2.95
C TRP A 218 -21.14 -34.61 1.67
N VAL A 219 -21.69 -34.28 0.49
CA VAL A 219 -20.96 -34.34 -0.79
C VAL A 219 -19.78 -33.38 -0.78
N ALA A 220 -19.90 -32.22 -0.13
CA ALA A 220 -18.79 -31.27 0.01
C ALA A 220 -17.63 -31.83 0.88
N GLN A 221 -17.88 -32.88 1.66
CA GLN A 221 -16.87 -33.54 2.49
C GLN A 221 -16.12 -34.65 1.73
N LEU A 222 -16.62 -35.06 0.54
CA LEU A 222 -15.93 -36.03 -0.30
C LEU A 222 -14.65 -35.41 -0.88
N PRO A 223 -13.59 -36.22 -1.08
CA PRO A 223 -12.37 -35.75 -1.74
C PRO A 223 -12.60 -35.35 -3.21
N HIS A 224 -13.72 -35.78 -3.81
CA HIS A 224 -14.14 -35.51 -5.19
C HIS A 224 -14.87 -34.16 -5.38
N ALA A 225 -15.04 -33.36 -4.31
CA ALA A 225 -15.83 -32.12 -4.35
C ALA A 225 -15.11 -30.91 -4.98
N ALA A 226 -13.79 -30.96 -5.14
CA ALA A 226 -13.01 -29.89 -5.76
C ALA A 226 -13.08 -29.98 -7.29
N PRO A 227 -13.28 -28.87 -8.02
CA PRO A 227 -13.27 -28.86 -9.48
C PRO A 227 -11.83 -28.92 -10.01
N THR A 228 -11.16 -30.04 -9.80
CA THR A 228 -9.98 -30.40 -10.60
C THR A 228 -10.49 -30.85 -11.98
N PRO A 229 -9.80 -30.58 -13.10
CA PRO A 229 -10.17 -31.13 -14.41
C PRO A 229 -9.94 -32.65 -14.42
N GLY A 230 -10.84 -33.39 -13.77
CA GLY A 230 -10.89 -34.84 -13.81
C GLY A 230 -11.43 -35.32 -15.16
N ARG A 231 -11.12 -36.56 -15.51
CA ARG A 231 -11.53 -37.21 -16.76
C ARG A 231 -13.07 -37.31 -16.89
N LEU A 232 -13.77 -37.35 -15.76
CA LEU A 232 -15.24 -37.39 -15.66
C LEU A 232 -15.75 -36.40 -14.60
N THR A 233 -16.84 -35.69 -14.89
CA THR A 233 -17.54 -34.85 -13.90
C THR A 233 -18.98 -35.30 -13.75
N ILE A 234 -19.42 -35.62 -12.52
CA ILE A 234 -20.84 -35.89 -12.24
C ILE A 234 -21.51 -34.60 -11.80
N ARG A 235 -22.62 -34.27 -12.46
CA ARG A 235 -23.53 -33.21 -12.04
C ARG A 235 -24.74 -33.82 -11.36
N LEU A 236 -24.87 -33.57 -10.06
CA LEU A 236 -26.03 -33.97 -9.27
C LEU A 236 -27.10 -32.89 -9.37
N ARG A 237 -28.32 -33.28 -9.73
CA ARG A 237 -29.46 -32.36 -9.84
C ARG A 237 -30.73 -32.94 -9.22
N THR A 238 -31.38 -32.17 -8.36
CA THR A 238 -32.70 -32.49 -7.80
C THR A 238 -33.77 -31.64 -8.51
N ALA A 239 -34.64 -32.26 -9.31
CA ALA A 239 -35.67 -31.56 -10.07
C ALA A 239 -37.05 -31.65 -9.38
N ILE A 240 -37.72 -30.51 -9.21
CA ILE A 240 -39.07 -30.39 -8.66
C ILE A 240 -39.91 -29.53 -9.62
N ALA A 241 -41.19 -29.87 -9.77
CA ALA A 241 -42.15 -29.34 -10.75
C ALA A 241 -42.44 -27.82 -10.73
N THR A 242 -41.61 -26.96 -10.12
CA THR A 242 -41.88 -25.51 -9.97
C THR A 242 -40.84 -24.56 -10.56
N GLN A 243 -39.80 -25.04 -11.26
CA GLN A 243 -38.93 -24.16 -12.03
C GLN A 243 -39.09 -24.42 -13.53
N HIS A 244 -39.69 -23.45 -14.23
CA HIS A 244 -39.54 -23.32 -15.67
C HIS A 244 -38.04 -23.34 -15.97
N ALA A 245 -37.59 -24.44 -16.58
CA ALA A 245 -36.25 -24.57 -17.09
C ALA A 245 -35.95 -23.37 -18.00
N ALA A 246 -34.91 -22.61 -17.68
CA ALA A 246 -34.21 -21.85 -18.69
C ALA A 246 -33.90 -22.81 -19.86
N ALA A 247 -34.13 -22.34 -21.08
CA ALA A 247 -34.08 -23.14 -22.30
C ALA A 247 -32.84 -24.05 -22.35
N PRO A 248 -32.97 -25.30 -22.86
CA PRO A 248 -31.86 -26.23 -22.95
C PRO A 248 -30.75 -25.61 -23.81
N HIS A 249 -29.57 -25.38 -23.22
CA HIS A 249 -28.39 -25.10 -24.03
C HIS A 249 -28.13 -26.33 -24.92
N PRO A 250 -27.96 -26.15 -26.25
CA PRO A 250 -27.53 -27.24 -27.11
C PRO A 250 -26.18 -27.77 -26.60
N ARG A 251 -26.01 -29.10 -26.62
CA ARG A 251 -24.74 -29.76 -26.30
C ARG A 251 -23.63 -29.16 -27.16
N THR A 252 -22.75 -28.36 -26.54
CA THR A 252 -21.52 -27.88 -27.17
C THR A 252 -20.46 -28.98 -27.13
N GLU A 253 -19.41 -28.88 -27.94
CA GLU A 253 -18.28 -29.83 -27.96
C GLU A 253 -17.60 -30.05 -26.59
N PHE A 254 -17.86 -29.17 -25.61
CA PHE A 254 -17.42 -29.23 -24.21
C PHE A 254 -18.14 -30.28 -23.33
N ASP A 255 -19.15 -31.00 -23.84
CA ASP A 255 -19.94 -31.96 -23.04
C ASP A 255 -19.37 -33.40 -23.05
N ARG A 256 -18.20 -33.62 -23.67
CA ARG A 256 -17.49 -34.91 -23.60
C ARG A 256 -16.90 -35.09 -22.20
N GLY A 257 -17.46 -36.02 -21.41
CA GLY A 257 -16.97 -36.38 -20.06
C GLY A 257 -17.86 -35.95 -18.89
N ARG A 258 -19.05 -35.38 -19.13
CA ARG A 258 -19.99 -35.01 -18.07
C ARG A 258 -21.09 -36.06 -17.91
N LEU A 259 -21.18 -36.67 -16.73
CA LEU A 259 -22.24 -37.61 -16.35
C LEU A 259 -23.32 -36.87 -15.57
N LEU A 260 -24.58 -37.20 -15.85
CA LEU A 260 -25.71 -36.59 -15.17
C LEU A 260 -26.38 -37.59 -14.23
N LEU A 261 -26.48 -37.24 -12.95
CA LEU A 261 -27.27 -37.98 -11.95
C LEU A 261 -28.42 -37.10 -11.50
N VAL A 262 -29.66 -37.49 -11.83
CA VAL A 262 -30.85 -36.68 -11.56
C VAL A 262 -31.81 -37.43 -10.66
N VAL A 263 -32.25 -36.75 -9.59
CA VAL A 263 -33.33 -37.20 -8.72
C VAL A 263 -34.57 -36.37 -9.01
N ALA A 264 -35.70 -37.03 -9.24
CA ALA A 264 -36.95 -36.40 -9.62
C ALA A 264 -38.17 -37.06 -8.95
N SER A 265 -39.22 -36.29 -8.74
CA SER A 265 -40.49 -36.80 -8.20
C SER A 265 -41.33 -37.50 -9.26
N ARG A 266 -41.30 -36.99 -10.50
CA ARG A 266 -42.05 -37.49 -11.65
C ARG A 266 -41.12 -37.73 -12.83
N LEU A 267 -41.57 -38.58 -13.74
CA LEU A 267 -40.79 -38.94 -14.94
C LEU A 267 -40.56 -37.72 -15.85
N ASP A 268 -41.53 -36.82 -15.91
CA ASP A 268 -41.52 -35.63 -16.76
C ASP A 268 -40.53 -34.54 -16.27
N ASP A 269 -40.05 -34.64 -15.03
CA ASP A 269 -39.07 -33.71 -14.45
C ASP A 269 -37.62 -34.06 -14.88
N LEU A 270 -37.40 -35.20 -15.54
CA LEU A 270 -36.07 -35.62 -15.99
C LEU A 270 -35.63 -34.89 -17.26
N PRO A 271 -34.40 -34.36 -17.30
CA PRO A 271 -33.87 -33.70 -18.49
C PRO A 271 -33.50 -34.70 -19.60
N PRO A 272 -33.34 -34.21 -20.84
CA PRO A 272 -32.63 -34.98 -21.86
C PRO A 272 -31.20 -35.27 -21.38
N GLY A 273 -30.74 -36.52 -21.52
CA GLY A 273 -29.40 -36.94 -21.10
C GLY A 273 -29.33 -38.03 -20.03
N CYS A 274 -30.47 -38.50 -19.49
CA CYS A 274 -30.52 -39.70 -18.65
C CYS A 274 -30.79 -40.96 -19.50
N GLY A 275 -29.73 -41.69 -19.87
CA GLY A 275 -29.80 -42.91 -20.66
C GLY A 275 -30.41 -44.09 -19.91
N THR A 276 -30.14 -44.19 -18.60
CA THR A 276 -30.75 -45.16 -17.70
C THR A 276 -31.76 -44.45 -16.81
N VAL A 277 -32.99 -44.98 -16.70
CA VAL A 277 -34.02 -44.43 -15.80
C VAL A 277 -34.60 -45.51 -14.91
N VAL A 278 -34.57 -45.23 -13.61
CA VAL A 278 -35.03 -46.11 -12.53
C VAL A 278 -36.24 -45.49 -11.85
N ARG A 279 -37.29 -46.27 -11.67
CA ARG A 279 -38.47 -45.91 -10.89
C ARG A 279 -38.43 -46.61 -9.54
N VAL A 280 -38.40 -45.86 -8.45
CA VAL A 280 -38.45 -46.37 -7.07
C VAL A 280 -39.90 -46.34 -6.61
N ASN A 281 -40.52 -47.52 -6.48
CA ASN A 281 -41.92 -47.65 -6.08
C ASN A 281 -42.06 -47.82 -4.55
N GLY A 282 -41.01 -48.29 -3.88
CA GLY A 282 -40.97 -48.48 -2.43
C GLY A 282 -39.60 -48.97 -1.95
N PRO A 283 -39.43 -49.20 -0.64
CA PRO A 283 -38.13 -49.54 -0.05
C PRO A 283 -37.56 -50.91 -0.49
N ALA A 284 -38.42 -51.83 -0.94
CA ALA A 284 -38.02 -53.16 -1.40
C ALA A 284 -38.32 -53.40 -2.89
N ARG A 285 -38.78 -52.37 -3.62
CA ARG A 285 -39.18 -52.52 -5.03
C ARG A 285 -38.85 -51.28 -5.85
N ALA A 286 -37.99 -51.46 -6.82
CA ALA A 286 -37.65 -50.51 -7.88
C ALA A 286 -37.67 -51.23 -9.23
N GLN A 287 -37.80 -50.48 -10.30
CA GLN A 287 -37.85 -51.00 -11.66
C GLN A 287 -37.00 -50.15 -12.59
N ILE A 288 -36.17 -50.80 -13.41
CA ILE A 288 -35.49 -50.12 -14.53
C ILE A 288 -36.52 -49.96 -15.65
N ILE A 289 -36.97 -48.73 -15.89
CA ILE A 289 -38.00 -48.45 -16.92
C ILE A 289 -37.39 -48.03 -18.26
N ARG A 290 -36.10 -47.66 -18.26
CA ARG A 290 -35.35 -47.28 -19.46
C ARG A 290 -33.89 -47.70 -19.31
N SER A 291 -33.36 -48.31 -20.36
CA SER A 291 -31.95 -48.70 -20.46
C SER A 291 -31.43 -48.34 -21.86
N PRO A 292 -30.14 -47.95 -22.01
CA PRO A 292 -29.53 -47.63 -23.30
C PRO A 292 -29.70 -48.75 -24.34
N ASN A 293 -29.66 -50.02 -23.88
CA ASN A 293 -29.70 -51.20 -24.75
C ASN A 293 -31.12 -51.72 -25.04
N ARG A 294 -32.17 -50.94 -24.70
CA ARG A 294 -33.59 -51.35 -24.84
C ARG A 294 -33.93 -52.69 -24.16
N ALA A 295 -33.21 -53.03 -23.10
CA ALA A 295 -33.50 -54.21 -22.30
C ALA A 295 -34.93 -54.13 -21.71
N PRO A 296 -35.62 -55.28 -21.53
CA PRO A 296 -36.93 -55.30 -20.90
C PRO A 296 -36.86 -54.76 -19.47
N PRO A 297 -37.97 -54.23 -18.91
CA PRO A 297 -37.98 -53.74 -17.54
C PRO A 297 -37.59 -54.83 -16.54
N VAL A 298 -36.68 -54.48 -15.63
CA VAL A 298 -36.20 -55.39 -14.58
C VAL A 298 -36.67 -54.86 -13.22
N ASP A 299 -37.43 -55.69 -12.50
CA ASP A 299 -37.83 -55.43 -11.11
C ASP A 299 -36.71 -55.88 -10.18
N PHE A 300 -36.38 -55.05 -9.18
CA PHE A 300 -35.32 -55.33 -8.22
C PHE A 300 -35.59 -54.69 -6.87
N CYS A 301 -34.90 -55.15 -5.83
CA CYS A 301 -34.88 -54.53 -4.51
C CYS A 301 -33.79 -53.46 -4.47
N PRO A 302 -34.12 -52.16 -4.33
CA PRO A 302 -33.13 -51.09 -4.39
C PRO A 302 -32.25 -51.07 -3.14
N GLU A 303 -30.97 -50.75 -3.33
CA GLU A 303 -30.07 -50.50 -2.21
C GLU A 303 -30.21 -49.05 -1.76
N LEU A 304 -30.83 -48.87 -0.60
CA LEU A 304 -31.07 -47.56 -0.01
C LEU A 304 -30.07 -47.29 1.12
N LEU A 305 -29.41 -46.14 1.06
CA LEU A 305 -28.41 -45.71 2.03
C LEU A 305 -28.90 -44.50 2.84
N ALA A 306 -28.71 -44.55 4.16
CA ALA A 306 -29.01 -43.43 5.03
C ALA A 306 -28.02 -42.27 4.81
N ARG A 307 -28.40 -41.07 5.24
CA ARG A 307 -27.53 -39.90 5.14
C ARG A 307 -26.29 -40.03 6.01
N THR A 308 -26.46 -40.49 7.25
CA THR A 308 -25.37 -40.65 8.22
C THR A 308 -24.32 -41.61 7.67
N GLU A 309 -24.74 -42.76 7.15
CA GLU A 309 -23.87 -43.74 6.48
C GLU A 309 -23.07 -43.12 5.32
N ALA A 310 -23.70 -42.28 4.48
CA ALA A 310 -23.01 -41.59 3.39
C ALA A 310 -22.02 -40.52 3.90
N SER A 311 -22.37 -39.81 4.98
CA SER A 311 -21.51 -38.81 5.60
C SER A 311 -20.29 -39.43 6.25
N ASP A 312 -20.46 -40.51 7.01
CA ASP A 312 -19.37 -41.24 7.66
C ASP A 312 -18.41 -41.82 6.62
N PHE A 313 -18.97 -42.34 5.51
CA PHE A 313 -18.19 -42.76 4.36
C PHE A 313 -17.38 -41.62 3.75
N ALA A 314 -17.97 -40.44 3.55
CA ALA A 314 -17.24 -39.31 2.97
C ALA A 314 -16.07 -38.85 3.83
N VAL A 315 -16.25 -38.78 5.16
CA VAL A 315 -15.16 -38.49 6.10
C VAL A 315 -14.06 -39.53 6.00
N THR A 316 -14.43 -40.81 6.06
CA THR A 316 -13.49 -41.93 5.99
C THR A 316 -12.73 -41.94 4.65
N LEU A 317 -13.41 -41.71 3.53
CA LEU A 317 -12.82 -41.69 2.20
C LEU A 317 -11.88 -40.49 2.03
N ALA A 318 -12.21 -39.33 2.59
CA ALA A 318 -11.35 -38.16 2.57
C ALA A 318 -10.05 -38.40 3.35
N GLU A 319 -10.11 -39.03 4.53
CA GLU A 319 -8.91 -39.43 5.29
C GLU A 319 -8.04 -40.41 4.50
N GLN A 320 -8.66 -41.39 3.86
CA GLN A 320 -7.96 -42.37 3.03
C GLN A 320 -7.31 -41.74 1.80
N ALA A 321 -7.96 -40.75 1.18
CA ALA A 321 -7.41 -40.03 0.03
C ALA A 321 -6.23 -39.14 0.42
N ARG A 322 -6.26 -38.54 1.62
CA ARG A 322 -5.11 -37.83 2.21
C ARG A 322 -3.94 -38.77 2.48
N ALA A 323 -4.20 -39.90 3.13
CA ALA A 323 -3.17 -40.91 3.41
C ALA A 323 -2.51 -41.47 2.13
N ALA A 324 -3.27 -41.53 1.03
CA ALA A 324 -2.79 -41.96 -0.27
C ALA A 324 -2.15 -40.82 -1.11
N GLY A 325 -2.12 -39.59 -0.62
CA GLY A 325 -1.57 -38.43 -1.35
C GLY A 325 -2.39 -38.01 -2.58
N LEU A 326 -3.64 -38.46 -2.71
CA LEU A 326 -4.52 -38.17 -3.85
C LEU A 326 -5.26 -36.83 -3.73
N VAL A 327 -5.17 -36.22 -2.56
CA VAL A 327 -5.71 -34.88 -2.29
C VAL A 327 -4.58 -34.07 -1.68
N THR A 328 -3.98 -33.19 -2.47
CA THR A 328 -3.24 -32.05 -1.94
C THR A 328 -4.25 -31.19 -1.21
N MET A 329 -4.09 -31.01 0.11
CA MET A 329 -4.95 -30.10 0.83
C MET A 329 -4.86 -28.72 0.17
N ALA A 330 -5.94 -28.26 -0.46
CA ALA A 330 -6.29 -26.86 -0.30
C ALA A 330 -6.70 -26.75 1.18
N GLU A 331 -5.72 -26.60 2.09
CA GLU A 331 -6.03 -26.23 3.46
C GLU A 331 -6.91 -24.99 3.39
N ALA A 332 -8.03 -25.02 4.13
CA ALA A 332 -8.82 -23.82 4.30
C ALA A 332 -7.87 -22.74 4.83
N LEU A 333 -7.65 -21.70 4.03
CA LEU A 333 -6.68 -20.67 4.35
C LEU A 333 -6.91 -20.17 5.77
N PRO A 334 -5.84 -20.06 6.59
CA PRO A 334 -5.97 -19.65 7.98
C PRO A 334 -6.66 -18.30 8.08
N ALA A 335 -7.31 -18.04 9.22
CA ALA A 335 -7.97 -16.75 9.46
C ALA A 335 -6.95 -15.61 9.61
N SER A 336 -5.81 -15.90 10.21
CA SER A 336 -4.65 -15.03 10.35
C SER A 336 -3.37 -15.88 10.44
N VAL A 337 -2.22 -15.28 10.16
CA VAL A 337 -0.89 -15.90 10.29
C VAL A 337 0.09 -14.79 10.68
N GLY A 338 0.97 -15.03 11.66
CA GLY A 338 1.97 -14.02 12.06
C GLY A 338 3.17 -13.97 11.11
N LEU A 339 3.87 -12.84 11.01
CA LEU A 339 5.06 -12.71 10.16
C LEU A 339 6.18 -13.68 10.57
N THR A 340 6.47 -13.78 11.88
CA THR A 340 7.47 -14.74 12.38
C THR A 340 7.10 -16.18 12.01
N GLU A 341 5.84 -16.57 12.20
CA GLU A 341 5.33 -17.90 11.82
C GLU A 341 5.45 -18.15 10.31
N LEU A 342 5.15 -17.14 9.49
CA LEU A 342 5.28 -17.22 8.03
C LEU A 342 6.74 -17.44 7.61
N LEU A 343 7.68 -16.73 8.23
CA LEU A 343 9.11 -16.86 7.94
C LEU A 343 9.63 -18.25 8.35
N GLU A 344 9.19 -18.79 9.49
CA GLU A 344 9.51 -20.17 9.92
C GLU A 344 8.97 -21.23 8.95
N ARG A 345 7.71 -21.09 8.51
CA ARG A 345 7.10 -21.96 7.49
C ARG A 345 7.85 -21.91 6.16
N GLY A 346 8.32 -20.73 5.77
CA GLY A 346 9.12 -20.52 4.56
C GLY A 346 10.51 -21.15 4.61
N ALA A 347 11.14 -21.18 5.79
CA ALA A 347 12.43 -21.82 6.01
C ALA A 347 12.33 -23.35 5.88
N GLY A 348 11.25 -23.96 6.38
CA GLY A 348 11.01 -25.42 6.26
C GLY A 348 10.74 -25.91 4.84
N ALA A 349 10.12 -25.09 3.98
CA ALA A 349 9.83 -25.44 2.59
C ALA A 349 11.04 -25.30 1.63
N SER A 350 12.11 -24.61 2.05
CA SER A 350 13.28 -24.29 1.19
C SER A 350 14.42 -25.31 1.23
N ALA A 351 14.22 -26.50 1.81
CA ALA A 351 15.26 -27.53 1.92
C ALA A 351 15.76 -28.12 0.57
N THR A 352 15.13 -27.78 -0.56
CA THR A 352 15.52 -28.25 -1.91
C THR A 352 15.90 -27.14 -2.90
N GLY A 353 16.14 -25.91 -2.45
CA GLY A 353 16.57 -24.83 -3.34
C GLY A 353 17.27 -23.70 -2.59
N ALA A 354 18.60 -23.77 -2.56
CA ALA A 354 19.54 -22.72 -2.16
C ALA A 354 19.15 -21.86 -0.94
N SER A 355 19.79 -22.13 0.20
CA SER A 355 19.96 -21.24 1.34
C SER A 355 20.21 -19.78 0.92
N ALA A 356 19.15 -18.97 0.83
CA ALA A 356 19.22 -17.55 0.49
C ALA A 356 19.27 -16.64 1.73
N THR A 357 18.91 -17.12 2.91
CA THR A 357 18.91 -16.32 4.15
C THR A 357 20.31 -16.09 4.72
N GLY A 358 21.28 -16.98 4.43
CA GLY A 358 22.68 -16.79 4.85
C GLY A 358 23.57 -16.06 3.85
N SER A 359 23.15 -15.91 2.58
CA SER A 359 24.00 -15.38 1.48
C SER A 359 23.55 -14.01 0.95
N ALA A 360 22.31 -13.57 1.21
CA ALA A 360 21.80 -12.32 0.65
C ALA A 360 22.35 -11.07 1.38
N MET A 361 22.51 -11.12 2.71
CA MET A 361 23.01 -9.98 3.50
C MET A 361 24.50 -9.67 3.27
N ASP A 362 25.28 -10.60 2.72
CA ASP A 362 26.73 -10.45 2.49
C ASP A 362 27.11 -9.79 1.15
N ARG A 363 26.14 -9.49 0.27
CA ARG A 363 26.43 -8.96 -1.07
C ARG A 363 26.28 -7.44 -1.13
N VAL A 364 27.38 -6.78 -1.50
CA VAL A 364 27.43 -5.33 -1.76
C VAL A 364 26.64 -4.93 -3.02
N SER A 365 26.28 -5.88 -3.90
CA SER A 365 25.58 -5.60 -5.16
C SER A 365 24.06 -5.50 -5.04
N ALA A 366 23.45 -4.72 -5.96
CA ALA A 366 22.00 -4.62 -6.08
C ALA A 366 21.38 -6.00 -6.37
N PRO A 367 20.33 -6.41 -5.65
CA PRO A 367 19.81 -7.77 -5.76
C PRO A 367 19.11 -7.98 -7.11
N PRO A 368 19.21 -9.17 -7.72
CA PRO A 368 18.55 -9.46 -9.00
C PRO A 368 17.03 -9.67 -8.87
N SER A 369 16.54 -9.91 -7.66
CA SER A 369 15.12 -10.04 -7.29
C SER A 369 14.82 -9.16 -6.08
N LEU A 370 13.53 -8.87 -5.87
CA LEU A 370 13.02 -8.40 -4.59
C LEU A 370 11.90 -9.36 -4.17
N ASP A 371 12.29 -10.60 -3.91
CA ASP A 371 11.43 -11.69 -3.53
C ASP A 371 11.24 -11.77 -2.01
N CYS A 372 9.99 -11.83 -1.56
CA CYS A 372 9.67 -11.97 -0.14
C CYS A 372 8.38 -12.77 0.06
N LEU A 373 8.22 -13.30 1.27
CA LEU A 373 7.00 -13.94 1.73
C LEU A 373 6.00 -12.87 2.22
N ILE A 374 4.74 -12.96 1.80
CA ILE A 374 3.69 -12.03 2.23
C ILE A 374 2.52 -12.68 2.97
N GLY A 375 2.36 -13.99 2.83
CA GLY A 375 1.21 -14.69 3.40
C GLY A 375 1.19 -16.17 3.06
N VAL A 376 0.07 -16.81 3.36
CA VAL A 376 -0.18 -18.23 3.06
C VAL A 376 -1.28 -18.34 2.03
N GLY A 377 -1.04 -19.11 0.98
CA GLY A 377 -1.96 -19.49 -0.08
C GLY A 377 -2.50 -20.91 0.14
N ARG A 378 -3.37 -21.37 -0.77
CA ARG A 378 -3.92 -22.74 -0.69
C ARG A 378 -2.85 -23.81 -0.81
N ASP A 379 -1.77 -23.52 -1.53
CA ASP A 379 -0.67 -24.42 -1.82
C ASP A 379 0.57 -24.16 -0.93
N GLY A 380 0.42 -23.39 0.16
CA GLY A 380 1.50 -23.05 1.09
C GLY A 380 1.93 -21.58 1.05
N PRO A 381 3.13 -21.23 1.57
CA PRO A 381 3.57 -19.83 1.66
C PRO A 381 3.63 -19.13 0.29
N VAL A 382 3.03 -17.95 0.18
CA VAL A 382 2.98 -17.14 -1.04
C VAL A 382 4.15 -16.17 -1.05
N ARG A 383 4.97 -16.27 -2.10
CA ARG A 383 6.05 -15.34 -2.40
C ARG A 383 5.63 -14.38 -3.50
N ILE A 384 6.13 -13.16 -3.43
CA ILE A 384 6.03 -12.17 -4.50
C ILE A 384 7.41 -11.61 -4.78
N ASP A 385 7.69 -11.33 -6.06
CA ASP A 385 8.95 -10.73 -6.50
C ASP A 385 8.66 -9.43 -7.25
N LEU A 386 9.01 -8.30 -6.64
CA LEU A 386 8.77 -6.97 -7.20
C LEU A 386 9.68 -6.64 -8.40
N VAL A 387 10.72 -7.43 -8.68
CA VAL A 387 11.55 -7.23 -9.88
C VAL A 387 11.11 -8.15 -11.01
N ARG A 388 10.87 -9.43 -10.71
CA ARG A 388 10.54 -10.45 -11.73
C ARG A 388 9.07 -10.46 -12.12
N SER A 389 8.15 -10.32 -11.16
CA SER A 389 6.71 -10.36 -11.42
C SER A 389 6.15 -9.02 -11.90
N GLY A 390 6.93 -7.94 -11.76
CA GLY A 390 6.60 -6.62 -12.27
C GLY A 390 7.29 -5.51 -11.50
N PRO A 391 8.05 -4.59 -12.17
CA PRO A 391 8.85 -3.57 -11.49
C PRO A 391 8.02 -2.64 -10.59
N HIS A 392 6.71 -2.58 -10.82
CA HIS A 392 5.77 -1.79 -10.05
C HIS A 392 4.56 -2.64 -9.70
N ALA A 393 3.93 -2.32 -8.56
CA ALA A 393 2.76 -2.99 -8.04
C ALA A 393 1.60 -2.02 -7.81
N VAL A 394 0.38 -2.52 -8.01
CA VAL A 394 -0.86 -1.83 -7.63
C VAL A 394 -1.61 -2.67 -6.61
N VAL A 395 -2.05 -2.00 -5.54
CA VAL A 395 -2.81 -2.62 -4.44
C VAL A 395 -4.18 -1.97 -4.33
N GLY A 396 -5.23 -2.75 -4.57
CA GLY A 396 -6.63 -2.36 -4.36
C GLY A 396 -7.15 -2.86 -3.01
N GLY A 397 -7.86 -2.02 -2.26
CA GLY A 397 -8.50 -2.48 -1.02
C GLY A 397 -9.27 -1.38 -0.29
N THR A 398 -10.44 -1.71 0.22
CA THR A 398 -11.30 -0.77 0.97
C THR A 398 -10.84 -0.61 2.42
N THR A 399 -11.31 0.43 3.11
CA THR A 399 -11.05 0.61 4.55
C THR A 399 -11.41 -0.67 5.34
N GLY A 400 -10.50 -1.09 6.23
CA GLY A 400 -10.67 -2.29 7.04
C GLY A 400 -10.42 -3.62 6.31
N SER A 401 -10.03 -3.60 5.03
CA SER A 401 -9.68 -4.83 4.29
C SER A 401 -8.32 -5.42 4.66
N GLY A 402 -7.48 -4.70 5.39
CA GLY A 402 -6.11 -5.10 5.73
C GLY A 402 -5.01 -4.51 4.82
N LYS A 403 -5.31 -3.44 4.09
CA LYS A 403 -4.35 -2.78 3.18
C LYS A 403 -3.09 -2.29 3.90
N SER A 404 -3.23 -1.54 5.00
CA SER A 404 -2.09 -1.05 5.77
C SER A 404 -1.25 -2.20 6.34
N GLU A 405 -1.92 -3.25 6.82
CA GLU A 405 -1.27 -4.49 7.30
C GLU A 405 -0.45 -5.16 6.20
N LEU A 406 -0.99 -5.29 4.98
CA LEU A 406 -0.26 -5.81 3.83
C LEU A 406 1.00 -5.01 3.53
N LEU A 407 0.94 -3.68 3.58
CA LEU A 407 2.11 -2.84 3.30
C LEU A 407 3.16 -2.97 4.39
N THR A 408 2.76 -2.97 5.66
CA THR A 408 3.64 -3.20 6.80
C THR A 408 4.33 -4.56 6.68
N THR A 409 3.58 -5.62 6.42
CA THR A 409 4.10 -6.98 6.24
C THR A 409 5.04 -7.10 5.04
N TRP A 410 4.70 -6.49 3.90
CA TRP A 410 5.54 -6.52 2.72
C TRP A 410 6.87 -5.78 2.94
N ILE A 411 6.83 -4.58 3.51
CA ILE A 411 8.03 -3.79 3.83
C ILE A 411 8.90 -4.52 4.85
N ALA A 412 8.30 -5.05 5.93
CA ALA A 412 9.01 -5.79 6.95
C ALA A 412 9.65 -7.08 6.40
N ALA A 413 8.94 -7.85 5.58
CA ALA A 413 9.47 -9.07 4.96
C ALA A 413 10.65 -8.77 4.03
N LEU A 414 10.59 -7.69 3.25
CA LEU A 414 11.70 -7.23 2.42
C LEU A 414 12.90 -6.75 3.28
N ALA A 415 12.65 -5.96 4.33
CA ALA A 415 13.69 -5.47 5.23
C ALA A 415 14.38 -6.58 6.02
N GLY A 416 13.66 -7.66 6.33
CA GLY A 416 14.22 -8.87 6.94
C GLY A 416 14.99 -9.78 5.97
N THR A 417 14.86 -9.55 4.65
CA THR A 417 15.51 -10.36 3.60
C THR A 417 16.72 -9.66 2.98
N TYR A 418 16.63 -8.34 2.79
CA TYR A 418 17.66 -7.53 2.12
C TYR A 418 18.30 -6.55 3.08
N SER A 419 19.58 -6.26 2.91
CA SER A 419 20.28 -5.24 3.71
C SER A 419 19.92 -3.81 3.25
N PRO A 420 20.10 -2.80 4.11
CA PRO A 420 19.95 -1.40 3.71
C PRO A 420 20.86 -1.01 2.54
N SER A 421 22.03 -1.64 2.36
CA SER A 421 22.91 -1.40 1.20
C SER A 421 22.31 -1.90 -0.13
N GLN A 422 21.30 -2.77 -0.07
CA GLN A 422 20.66 -3.39 -1.24
C GLN A 422 19.30 -2.78 -1.55
N LEU A 423 18.58 -2.30 -0.54
CA LEU A 423 17.20 -1.86 -0.64
C LEU A 423 16.90 -0.68 0.30
N ASN A 424 16.24 0.33 -0.24
CA ASN A 424 15.74 1.49 0.51
C ASN A 424 14.25 1.70 0.25
N PHE A 425 13.55 2.28 1.22
CA PHE A 425 12.13 2.63 1.14
C PHE A 425 11.92 4.14 1.26
N LEU A 426 11.08 4.68 0.38
CA LEU A 426 10.44 5.98 0.57
C LEU A 426 8.95 5.74 0.81
N LEU A 427 8.48 6.11 2.00
CA LEU A 427 7.11 5.85 2.44
C LEU A 427 6.29 7.13 2.34
N VAL A 428 5.11 7.06 1.72
CA VAL A 428 4.19 8.19 1.55
C VAL A 428 2.83 7.84 2.13
N ASP A 429 2.48 8.49 3.25
CA ASP A 429 1.20 8.32 3.94
C ASP A 429 0.38 9.62 3.85
N PHE A 430 -0.67 9.60 3.03
CA PHE A 430 -1.51 10.77 2.80
C PHE A 430 -2.58 10.98 3.90
N LYS A 431 -2.90 9.96 4.72
CA LYS A 431 -3.99 10.04 5.71
C LYS A 431 -3.54 9.50 7.08
N GLY A 432 -2.88 10.36 7.84
CA GLY A 432 -2.82 10.24 9.30
C GLY A 432 -1.60 9.52 9.87
N GLY A 433 -0.57 9.26 9.07
CA GLY A 433 0.79 8.90 9.51
C GLY A 433 0.96 7.58 10.28
N ALA A 434 -0.13 6.97 10.74
CA ALA A 434 -0.10 5.85 11.68
C ALA A 434 0.29 4.53 11.03
N ALA A 435 0.06 4.37 9.71
CA ALA A 435 0.31 3.10 9.03
C ALA A 435 1.81 2.79 8.92
N PHE A 436 2.63 3.80 8.63
CA PHE A 436 4.06 3.64 8.38
C PHE A 436 4.97 4.11 9.51
N GLN A 437 4.45 4.75 10.57
CA GLN A 437 5.26 5.24 11.68
C GLN A 437 6.16 4.16 12.34
N PRO A 438 5.68 2.91 12.56
CA PRO A 438 6.54 1.83 13.08
C PRO A 438 7.64 1.36 12.11
N LEU A 439 7.52 1.67 10.81
CA LEU A 439 8.50 1.30 9.79
C LEU A 439 9.59 2.37 9.62
N GLY A 440 9.35 3.59 10.10
CA GLY A 440 10.33 4.69 10.05
C GLY A 440 11.63 4.42 10.84
N ARG A 441 11.61 3.47 11.78
CA ARG A 441 12.80 3.01 12.53
C ARG A 441 13.66 1.97 11.79
N LEU A 442 13.20 1.48 10.63
CA LEU A 442 14.01 0.59 9.79
C LEU A 442 15.15 1.40 9.15
N PRO A 443 16.42 0.93 9.18
CA PRO A 443 17.52 1.62 8.52
C PRO A 443 17.32 1.80 7.01
N HIS A 444 16.53 0.93 6.38
CA HIS A 444 16.12 1.03 4.97
C HIS A 444 15.24 2.24 4.66
N CYS A 445 14.53 2.78 5.66
CA CYS A 445 13.59 3.89 5.46
C CYS A 445 14.37 5.20 5.27
N VAL A 446 14.53 5.63 4.02
CA VAL A 446 15.27 6.85 3.70
C VAL A 446 14.44 8.11 3.89
N GLY A 447 13.11 8.00 3.90
CA GLY A 447 12.17 9.08 4.18
C GLY A 447 10.74 8.59 4.42
N LEU A 448 10.03 9.30 5.29
CA LEU A 448 8.60 9.14 5.55
C LEU A 448 7.91 10.48 5.32
N ILE A 449 7.02 10.52 4.33
CA ILE A 449 6.26 11.71 3.97
C ILE A 449 4.85 11.54 4.51
N THR A 450 4.49 12.38 5.47
CA THR A 450 3.14 12.49 6.03
C THR A 450 2.57 13.87 5.72
N ASP A 451 1.24 14.00 5.71
CA ASP A 451 0.55 15.29 5.64
C ASP A 451 1.07 16.22 4.51
N LEU A 452 1.11 15.68 3.29
CA LEU A 452 1.56 16.40 2.10
C LEU A 452 0.80 17.72 1.91
N ASP A 453 1.51 18.83 2.10
CA ASP A 453 1.11 20.15 1.62
C ASP A 453 1.72 20.43 0.23
N SER A 454 1.30 21.52 -0.43
CA SER A 454 1.77 21.89 -1.77
C SER A 454 3.29 22.07 -1.84
N ASN A 455 3.91 22.56 -0.77
CA ASN A 455 5.35 22.83 -0.73
C ASN A 455 6.15 21.52 -0.58
N THR A 456 5.68 20.62 0.28
CA THR A 456 6.25 19.30 0.48
C THR A 456 6.09 18.45 -0.77
N ALA A 457 4.95 18.54 -1.47
CA ALA A 457 4.72 17.88 -2.75
C ALA A 457 5.65 18.41 -3.87
N ALA A 458 5.83 19.73 -3.97
CA ALA A 458 6.76 20.31 -4.94
C ALA A 458 8.21 19.93 -4.66
N ARG A 459 8.63 19.98 -3.39
CA ARG A 459 9.93 19.46 -2.94
C ARG A 459 10.08 17.98 -3.25
N ALA A 460 8.98 17.22 -3.17
CA ALA A 460 8.95 15.81 -3.52
C ALA A 460 9.32 15.54 -4.96
N LEU A 461 8.62 16.25 -5.83
CA LEU A 461 8.78 16.19 -7.26
C LEU A 461 10.22 16.51 -7.66
N ALA A 462 10.78 17.58 -7.08
CA ALA A 462 12.16 17.98 -7.32
C ALA A 462 13.17 16.90 -6.88
N SER A 463 13.01 16.37 -5.67
CA SER A 463 13.94 15.38 -5.08
C SER A 463 13.90 14.03 -5.80
N LEU A 464 12.71 13.54 -6.14
CA LEU A 464 12.52 12.29 -6.90
C LEU A 464 13.00 12.44 -8.34
N GLY A 465 12.70 13.56 -8.99
CA GLY A 465 13.24 13.85 -10.32
C GLY A 465 14.76 13.93 -10.34
N ALA A 466 15.37 14.50 -9.30
CA ALA A 466 16.82 14.52 -9.12
C ALA A 466 17.41 13.12 -8.94
N GLU A 467 16.73 12.24 -8.20
CA GLU A 467 17.16 10.85 -7.99
C GLU A 467 17.19 10.06 -9.30
N LEU A 468 16.14 10.18 -10.14
CA LEU A 468 16.10 9.53 -11.44
C LEU A 468 17.27 9.98 -12.32
N ARG A 469 17.48 11.30 -12.43
CA ARG A 469 18.62 11.87 -13.19
C ARG A 469 19.97 11.42 -12.64
N TYR A 470 20.10 11.29 -11.32
CA TYR A 470 21.33 10.79 -10.70
C TYR A 470 21.59 9.34 -11.09
N ARG A 471 20.60 8.46 -10.95
CA ARG A 471 20.71 7.04 -11.33
C ARG A 471 21.02 6.86 -12.82
N GLU A 472 20.40 7.65 -13.68
CA GLU A 472 20.68 7.66 -15.11
C GLU A 472 22.12 8.03 -15.42
N ARG A 473 22.65 9.09 -14.79
CA ARG A 473 24.06 9.47 -14.95
C ARG A 473 25.01 8.38 -14.47
N MET A 474 24.69 7.71 -13.35
CA MET A 474 25.51 6.61 -12.82
C MET A 474 25.54 5.42 -13.78
N LEU A 475 24.38 4.99 -14.30
CA LEU A 475 24.33 3.91 -15.31
C LEU A 475 25.05 4.31 -16.59
N SER A 476 24.85 5.54 -17.07
CA SER A 476 25.48 6.05 -18.29
C SER A 476 27.00 6.13 -18.15
N ALA A 477 27.52 6.60 -17.01
CA ALA A 477 28.95 6.67 -16.75
C ALA A 477 29.62 5.28 -16.72
N ALA A 478 28.92 4.28 -16.19
CA ALA A 478 29.38 2.89 -16.19
C ALA A 478 29.12 2.14 -17.52
N GLY A 479 28.38 2.75 -18.45
CA GLY A 479 27.88 2.08 -19.66
C GLY A 479 26.92 0.91 -19.40
N ALA A 480 26.36 0.83 -18.18
CA ALA A 480 25.51 -0.25 -17.69
C ALA A 480 24.07 -0.14 -18.21
N ARG A 481 23.37 -1.27 -18.36
CA ARG A 481 21.96 -1.30 -18.78
C ARG A 481 20.98 -1.19 -17.60
N ASP A 482 21.35 -1.75 -16.46
CA ASP A 482 20.59 -1.72 -15.21
C ASP A 482 21.52 -1.86 -14.00
N LEU A 483 20.96 -1.79 -12.79
CA LEU A 483 21.73 -1.87 -11.54
C LEU A 483 22.40 -3.23 -11.27
N THR A 484 22.01 -4.30 -11.96
CA THR A 484 22.58 -5.65 -11.78
C THR A 484 23.78 -5.91 -12.68
N ASP A 485 24.09 -4.98 -13.57
CA ASP A 485 25.22 -5.04 -14.49
C ASP A 485 26.55 -5.05 -13.75
N ALA A 486 27.43 -6.01 -14.07
CA ALA A 486 28.72 -6.18 -13.42
C ALA A 486 29.67 -4.97 -13.60
N ARG A 487 29.37 -4.08 -14.55
CA ARG A 487 30.13 -2.83 -14.79
C ARG A 487 29.87 -1.76 -13.74
N MET A 488 28.87 -1.94 -12.88
CA MET A 488 28.60 -1.05 -11.75
C MET A 488 29.59 -1.33 -10.61
N GLU A 489 30.67 -0.55 -10.53
CA GLU A 489 31.66 -0.65 -9.44
C GLU A 489 31.06 -0.29 -8.08
N HIS A 490 30.11 0.66 -8.05
CA HIS A 490 29.38 1.10 -6.86
C HIS A 490 27.87 0.96 -7.09
N PRO A 491 27.32 -0.26 -6.91
CA PRO A 491 25.91 -0.52 -7.14
C PRO A 491 25.03 0.24 -6.14
N LEU A 492 23.98 0.87 -6.66
CA LEU A 492 23.02 1.63 -5.85
C LEU A 492 21.99 0.67 -5.24
N PRO A 493 21.51 0.93 -4.01
CA PRO A 493 20.36 0.21 -3.49
C PRO A 493 19.14 0.44 -4.38
N ARG A 494 18.32 -0.60 -4.54
CA ARG A 494 17.00 -0.46 -5.14
C ARG A 494 16.15 0.45 -4.27
N LEU A 495 15.35 1.31 -4.87
CA LEU A 495 14.45 2.23 -4.15
C LEU A 495 13.01 1.78 -4.38
N VAL A 496 12.30 1.42 -3.32
CA VAL A 496 10.87 1.10 -3.37
C VAL A 496 10.10 2.29 -2.78
N ILE A 497 9.30 2.94 -3.62
CA ILE A 497 8.43 4.05 -3.22
C ILE A 497 7.04 3.48 -2.96
N VAL A 498 6.60 3.54 -1.71
CA VAL A 498 5.30 3.03 -1.27
C VAL A 498 4.37 4.20 -1.03
N VAL A 499 3.28 4.26 -1.79
CA VAL A 499 2.28 5.32 -1.68
C VAL A 499 0.97 4.74 -1.18
N ASP A 500 0.59 5.11 0.05
CA ASP A 500 -0.76 4.86 0.53
C ASP A 500 -1.73 5.95 0.06
N GLU A 501 -2.98 5.56 -0.21
CA GLU A 501 -4.03 6.45 -0.71
C GLU A 501 -3.64 7.26 -1.95
N PHE A 502 -2.94 6.61 -2.91
CA PHE A 502 -2.48 7.20 -4.17
C PHE A 502 -3.56 8.00 -4.90
N ALA A 503 -4.79 7.47 -4.90
CA ALA A 503 -5.94 8.12 -5.52
C ALA A 503 -6.27 9.48 -4.90
N THR A 504 -6.24 9.57 -3.58
CA THR A 504 -6.53 10.79 -2.84
C THR A 504 -5.41 11.81 -3.07
N MET A 505 -4.15 11.36 -3.05
CA MET A 505 -2.99 12.19 -3.32
C MET A 505 -3.05 12.84 -4.71
N LEU A 506 -3.36 12.08 -5.78
CA LEU A 506 -3.50 12.64 -7.12
C LEU A 506 -4.70 13.58 -7.28
N GLY A 507 -5.74 13.41 -6.47
CA GLY A 507 -6.88 14.33 -6.44
C GLY A 507 -6.49 15.72 -5.92
N VAL A 508 -5.49 15.79 -5.03
CA VAL A 508 -4.99 17.06 -4.45
C VAL A 508 -3.80 17.61 -5.24
N PHE A 509 -2.90 16.73 -5.72
CA PHE A 509 -1.67 17.09 -6.44
C PHE A 509 -1.60 16.37 -7.81
N PRO A 510 -2.34 16.83 -8.83
CA PRO A 510 -2.38 16.20 -10.15
C PRO A 510 -1.03 16.14 -10.86
N GLU A 511 -0.14 17.10 -10.61
CA GLU A 511 1.20 17.20 -11.20
C GLU A 511 2.09 15.98 -10.88
N LEU A 512 1.86 15.31 -9.74
CA LEU A 512 2.60 14.10 -9.37
C LEU A 512 2.32 12.94 -10.32
N HIS A 513 1.18 12.93 -11.02
CA HIS A 513 0.84 11.87 -11.97
C HIS A 513 1.92 11.71 -13.05
N ALA A 514 2.43 12.81 -13.60
CA ALA A 514 3.46 12.77 -14.64
C ALA A 514 4.75 12.11 -14.13
N LEU A 515 5.16 12.41 -12.90
CA LEU A 515 6.33 11.79 -12.27
C LEU A 515 6.14 10.29 -12.07
N PHE A 516 4.99 9.84 -11.57
CA PHE A 516 4.77 8.41 -11.35
C PHE A 516 4.71 7.62 -12.66
N VAL A 517 4.13 8.18 -13.73
CA VAL A 517 4.17 7.57 -15.07
C VAL A 517 5.61 7.44 -15.56
N ASP A 518 6.40 8.48 -15.35
CA ASP A 518 7.81 8.53 -15.74
C ASP A 518 8.67 7.52 -14.96
N ILE A 519 8.47 7.42 -13.64
CA ILE A 519 9.06 6.36 -12.81
C ILE A 519 8.59 4.99 -13.27
N ALA A 520 7.32 4.81 -13.59
CA ALA A 520 6.80 3.51 -14.03
C ALA A 520 7.42 3.05 -15.37
N ALA A 521 7.73 3.99 -16.26
CA ALA A 521 8.33 3.70 -17.56
C ALA A 521 9.84 3.40 -17.47
N ARG A 522 10.59 4.15 -16.64
CA ARG A 522 12.07 4.06 -16.58
C ARG A 522 12.59 3.28 -15.37
N GLY A 523 11.77 3.13 -14.34
CA GLY A 523 12.14 2.67 -13.01
C GLY A 523 12.78 1.29 -12.96
N ARG A 524 12.35 0.36 -13.83
CA ARG A 524 12.93 -1.00 -13.92
C ARG A 524 14.45 -0.98 -14.08
N SER A 525 14.97 -0.19 -15.03
CA SER A 525 16.41 -0.09 -15.31
C SER A 525 17.16 0.66 -14.21
N LEU A 526 16.54 1.71 -13.67
CA LEU A 526 17.07 2.55 -12.59
C LEU A 526 16.98 1.88 -11.21
N GLY A 527 16.34 0.71 -11.11
CA GLY A 527 16.04 0.04 -9.84
C GLY A 527 15.17 0.87 -8.90
N VAL A 528 14.24 1.65 -9.47
CA VAL A 528 13.19 2.37 -8.74
C VAL A 528 11.88 1.64 -8.97
N HIS A 529 11.22 1.24 -7.90
CA HIS A 529 10.02 0.42 -7.89
C HIS A 529 8.89 1.19 -7.19
N LEU A 530 7.65 0.98 -7.62
CA LEU A 530 6.47 1.67 -7.07
C LEU A 530 5.52 0.64 -6.47
N ILE A 531 4.98 0.93 -5.30
CA ILE A 531 3.84 0.19 -4.72
C ILE A 531 2.73 1.22 -4.49
N LEU A 532 1.74 1.22 -5.39
CA LEU A 532 0.67 2.22 -5.42
C LEU A 532 -0.62 1.64 -4.84
N CYS A 533 -1.10 2.21 -3.73
CA CYS A 533 -2.23 1.66 -2.99
C CYS A 533 -3.44 2.58 -3.06
N THR A 534 -4.63 2.03 -3.30
CA THR A 534 -5.85 2.83 -3.48
C THR A 534 -7.10 2.08 -3.03
N GLN A 535 -8.07 2.83 -2.51
CA GLN A 535 -9.41 2.31 -2.20
C GLN A 535 -10.34 2.27 -3.42
N ARG A 536 -10.03 3.03 -4.47
CA ARG A 536 -10.86 3.19 -5.69
C ARG A 536 -10.00 3.05 -6.95
N PRO A 537 -9.51 1.85 -7.26
CA PRO A 537 -8.60 1.63 -8.38
C PRO A 537 -9.20 2.00 -9.74
N ALA A 538 -10.49 1.74 -9.99
CA ALA A 538 -11.10 1.93 -11.30
C ALA A 538 -11.15 3.40 -11.78
N GLY A 539 -11.10 4.38 -10.86
CA GLY A 539 -11.22 5.80 -11.19
C GLY A 539 -9.91 6.57 -11.31
N VAL A 540 -8.77 5.99 -10.89
CA VAL A 540 -7.53 6.76 -10.71
C VAL A 540 -6.31 6.13 -11.36
N VAL A 541 -6.24 4.80 -11.48
CA VAL A 541 -5.10 4.16 -12.15
C VAL A 541 -5.38 4.12 -13.65
N ARG A 542 -4.85 5.12 -14.37
CA ARG A 542 -4.97 5.21 -15.84
C ARG A 542 -4.18 4.09 -16.53
N ASP A 543 -4.57 3.73 -17.74
CA ASP A 543 -3.98 2.63 -18.54
C ASP A 543 -2.44 2.69 -18.60
N ALA A 544 -1.85 3.88 -18.69
CA ALA A 544 -0.40 4.06 -18.76
C ALA A 544 0.36 3.59 -17.50
N LEU A 545 -0.23 3.74 -16.30
CA LEU A 545 0.35 3.21 -15.07
C LEU A 545 0.08 1.71 -14.95
N LEU A 546 -1.15 1.26 -15.24
CA LEU A 546 -1.52 -0.17 -15.18
C LEU A 546 -0.71 -1.04 -16.14
N ALA A 547 -0.32 -0.50 -17.30
CA ALA A 547 0.52 -1.17 -18.28
C ALA A 547 1.92 -1.47 -17.75
N ASN A 548 2.43 -0.67 -16.80
CA ASN A 548 3.76 -0.84 -16.21
C ASN A 548 3.71 -1.50 -14.81
N CYS A 549 2.51 -1.70 -14.26
CA CYS A 549 2.27 -2.39 -12.99
C CYS A 549 1.71 -3.80 -13.23
N SER A 550 2.59 -4.76 -13.51
CA SER A 550 2.19 -6.15 -13.76
C SER A 550 1.95 -6.97 -12.50
N LEU A 551 2.47 -6.55 -11.34
CA LEU A 551 2.14 -7.15 -10.04
C LEU A 551 0.89 -6.48 -9.46
N ARG A 552 -0.21 -7.23 -9.34
CA ARG A 552 -1.51 -6.68 -8.95
C ARG A 552 -2.07 -7.43 -7.76
N LEU A 553 -2.33 -6.73 -6.67
CA LEU A 553 -2.91 -7.31 -5.46
C LEU A 553 -4.26 -6.64 -5.18
N SER A 554 -5.30 -7.43 -4.96
CA SER A 554 -6.60 -6.89 -4.52
C SER A 554 -7.05 -7.57 -3.24
N LEU A 555 -7.12 -6.79 -2.16
CA LEU A 555 -7.90 -7.13 -0.98
C LEU A 555 -9.40 -6.94 -1.27
N ARG A 556 -10.24 -7.05 -0.25
CA ARG A 556 -11.66 -6.79 -0.37
C ARG A 556 -11.94 -5.37 -0.89
N VAL A 557 -12.65 -5.30 -2.00
CA VAL A 557 -13.15 -4.05 -2.62
C VAL A 557 -14.68 -3.96 -2.55
N ASN A 558 -15.24 -2.76 -2.74
CA ASN A 558 -16.66 -2.50 -2.53
C ASN A 558 -17.54 -2.93 -3.70
N ASN A 559 -17.00 -2.96 -4.92
CA ASN A 559 -17.75 -3.27 -6.13
C ASN A 559 -16.90 -4.12 -7.09
N ARG A 560 -17.59 -4.77 -8.04
CA ARG A 560 -16.95 -5.66 -9.03
C ARG A 560 -16.03 -4.91 -10.00
N ALA A 561 -16.32 -3.64 -10.31
CA ALA A 561 -15.53 -2.84 -11.23
C ALA A 561 -14.12 -2.56 -10.69
N ASP A 562 -13.99 -2.29 -9.39
CA ASP A 562 -12.70 -2.10 -8.72
C ASP A 562 -11.87 -3.40 -8.73
N SER A 563 -12.52 -4.56 -8.52
CA SER A 563 -11.84 -5.86 -8.62
C SER A 563 -11.35 -6.12 -10.04
N GLN A 564 -12.22 -5.86 -11.03
CA GLN A 564 -11.91 -6.02 -12.45
C GLN A 564 -10.74 -5.12 -12.88
N ALA A 565 -10.71 -3.88 -12.40
CA ALA A 565 -9.66 -2.92 -12.74
C ALA A 565 -8.26 -3.34 -12.22
N VAL A 566 -8.18 -4.03 -11.07
CA VAL A 566 -6.90 -4.46 -10.49
C VAL A 566 -6.50 -5.84 -10.99
N ILE A 567 -7.36 -6.85 -10.84
CA ILE A 567 -7.01 -8.26 -11.07
C ILE A 567 -7.71 -8.89 -12.28
N GLY A 568 -8.48 -8.12 -13.07
CA GLY A 568 -9.15 -8.62 -14.27
C GLY A 568 -10.32 -9.58 -14.02
N THR A 569 -10.74 -9.77 -12.77
CA THR A 569 -11.89 -10.59 -12.37
C THR A 569 -12.67 -9.91 -11.26
N ASP A 570 -13.88 -10.39 -10.93
CA ASP A 570 -14.69 -9.87 -9.81
C ASP A 570 -14.43 -10.57 -8.47
N ALA A 571 -13.45 -11.49 -8.42
CA ALA A 571 -13.19 -12.37 -7.29
C ALA A 571 -12.90 -11.61 -5.97
N ALA A 572 -12.19 -10.48 -6.03
CA ALA A 572 -11.85 -9.72 -4.83
C ALA A 572 -13.06 -8.98 -4.23
N ALA A 573 -14.10 -8.70 -5.03
CA ALA A 573 -15.36 -8.12 -4.53
C ALA A 573 -16.19 -9.15 -3.76
N ALA A 574 -15.95 -10.45 -3.96
CA ALA A 574 -16.64 -11.53 -3.25
C ALA A 574 -15.98 -11.89 -1.90
N LEU A 575 -14.85 -11.27 -1.55
CA LEU A 575 -14.16 -11.52 -0.28
C LEU A 575 -15.00 -11.07 0.92
N ALA A 576 -15.08 -11.93 1.95
CA ALA A 576 -15.88 -11.68 3.13
C ALA A 576 -15.29 -10.53 4.00
N PRO A 577 -16.11 -9.58 4.49
CA PRO A 577 -15.65 -8.51 5.38
C PRO A 577 -15.03 -9.00 6.70
N SER A 578 -15.40 -10.19 7.16
CA SER A 578 -14.89 -10.81 8.38
C SER A 578 -13.47 -11.37 8.25
N GLN A 579 -12.85 -11.30 7.08
CA GLN A 579 -11.52 -11.84 6.78
C GLN A 579 -10.55 -10.75 6.29
N PRO A 580 -10.15 -9.80 7.16
CA PRO A 580 -9.13 -8.81 6.79
C PRO A 580 -7.81 -9.51 6.45
N GLY A 581 -7.06 -8.94 5.51
CA GLY A 581 -5.82 -9.52 4.98
C GLY A 581 -6.03 -10.62 3.94
N ARG A 582 -7.27 -11.08 3.68
CA ARG A 582 -7.54 -11.95 2.53
C ARG A 582 -7.41 -11.14 1.24
N CYS A 583 -6.59 -11.62 0.31
CA CYS A 583 -6.36 -10.94 -0.97
C CYS A 583 -6.14 -11.92 -2.11
N PHE A 584 -6.29 -11.43 -3.34
CA PHE A 584 -5.84 -12.11 -4.54
C PHE A 584 -4.55 -11.45 -5.04
N VAL A 585 -3.58 -12.27 -5.42
CA VAL A 585 -2.31 -11.86 -6.02
C VAL A 585 -2.32 -12.31 -7.48
N ALA A 586 -2.32 -11.36 -8.40
CA ALA A 586 -2.25 -11.59 -9.83
C ALA A 586 -0.90 -11.12 -10.38
N THR A 587 -0.34 -11.94 -11.27
CA THR A 587 0.87 -11.62 -12.05
C THR A 587 0.50 -11.72 -13.54
N GLU A 588 1.33 -11.15 -14.42
CA GLU A 588 1.01 -11.00 -15.85
C GLU A 588 0.60 -12.29 -16.58
N ALA A 589 1.12 -13.45 -16.16
CA ALA A 589 0.96 -14.73 -16.85
C ALA A 589 0.17 -15.79 -16.07
N GLY A 590 -0.41 -15.45 -14.90
CA GLY A 590 -1.02 -16.42 -14.00
C GLY A 590 -2.42 -16.05 -13.54
N GLU A 591 -3.23 -17.07 -13.21
CA GLU A 591 -4.52 -16.85 -12.55
C GLU A 591 -4.32 -16.22 -11.15
N PRO A 592 -5.23 -15.33 -10.71
CA PRO A 592 -5.13 -14.71 -9.38
C PRO A 592 -5.11 -15.76 -8.27
N VAL A 593 -4.05 -15.77 -7.47
CA VAL A 593 -3.86 -16.70 -6.35
C VAL A 593 -4.47 -16.11 -5.10
N LEU A 594 -5.33 -16.86 -4.41
CA LEU A 594 -5.91 -16.45 -3.13
C LEU A 594 -4.88 -16.62 -2.00
N CYS A 595 -4.68 -15.57 -1.23
CA CYS A 595 -3.68 -15.48 -0.16
C CYS A 595 -4.31 -14.89 1.12
N GLN A 596 -3.88 -15.39 2.28
CA GLN A 596 -4.03 -14.72 3.57
C GLN A 596 -2.73 -14.01 3.91
N VAL A 597 -2.76 -12.68 3.90
CA VAL A 597 -1.63 -11.84 4.28
C VAL A 597 -1.29 -12.05 5.75
N ALA A 598 0.01 -12.11 6.05
CA ALA A 598 0.48 -12.21 7.42
C ALA A 598 0.32 -10.89 8.19
N THR A 599 0.15 -10.99 9.50
CA THR A 599 0.15 -9.83 10.40
C THR A 599 1.54 -9.59 10.96
N THR A 600 1.93 -8.32 11.05
CA THR A 600 3.22 -7.86 11.54
C THR A 600 3.02 -7.00 12.79
N GLU A 601 3.61 -7.44 13.89
CA GLU A 601 3.58 -6.72 15.16
C GLU A 601 4.84 -5.87 15.35
N ASP A 602 4.80 -4.94 16.32
CA ASP A 602 5.96 -4.09 16.64
C ASP A 602 7.20 -4.92 17.00
N ARG A 603 7.02 -6.06 17.70
CA ARG A 603 8.11 -6.99 18.03
C ARG A 603 8.82 -7.58 16.81
N ASP A 604 8.11 -7.82 15.72
CA ASP A 604 8.70 -8.38 14.50
C ASP A 604 9.65 -7.36 13.87
N ILE A 605 9.19 -6.11 13.74
CA ILE A 605 9.99 -5.01 13.21
C ILE A 605 11.17 -4.69 14.15
N SER A 606 10.99 -4.68 15.48
CA SER A 606 12.11 -4.48 16.42
C SER A 606 13.16 -5.59 16.32
N SER A 607 12.73 -6.82 16.08
CA SER A 607 13.63 -7.96 15.88
C SER A 607 14.44 -7.81 14.60
N ILE A 608 13.82 -7.36 13.50
CA ILE A 608 14.49 -7.03 12.24
C ILE A 608 15.54 -5.92 12.46
N VAL A 609 15.16 -4.81 13.12
CA VAL A 609 16.10 -3.71 13.42
C VAL A 609 17.29 -4.20 14.24
N THR A 610 17.03 -4.99 15.28
CA THR A 610 18.09 -5.53 16.16
C THR A 610 19.03 -6.45 15.38
N ALA A 611 18.50 -7.33 14.53
CA ALA A 611 19.29 -8.21 13.68
C ALA A 611 20.17 -7.41 12.71
N LEU A 612 19.63 -6.35 12.10
CA LEU A 612 20.40 -5.51 11.17
C LEU A 612 21.51 -4.73 11.86
N LEU A 613 21.25 -4.14 13.03
CA LEU A 613 22.26 -3.38 13.79
C LEU A 613 23.42 -4.25 14.29
N SER A 614 23.24 -5.57 14.34
CA SER A 614 24.30 -6.52 14.70
C SER A 614 25.29 -6.80 13.55
N VAL A 615 24.94 -6.42 12.31
CA VAL A 615 25.79 -6.60 11.13
C VAL A 615 26.41 -5.25 10.73
N PRO A 616 27.73 -5.16 10.51
CA PRO A 616 28.34 -3.93 10.04
C PRO A 616 27.91 -3.64 8.59
N PHE A 617 27.12 -2.59 8.38
CA PHE A 617 26.84 -2.02 7.06
C PHE A 617 27.35 -0.57 7.00
N PRO A 618 27.78 -0.06 5.83
CA PRO A 618 28.26 1.30 5.70
C PRO A 618 27.17 2.30 6.12
N VAL A 619 27.48 3.08 7.15
CA VAL A 619 26.52 3.95 7.86
C VAL A 619 26.09 5.15 7.01
N SER A 620 26.89 5.56 6.01
CA SER A 620 26.56 6.68 5.13
C SER A 620 25.72 6.21 3.94
N GLN A 621 24.44 5.93 4.18
CA GLN A 621 23.51 5.67 3.09
C GLN A 621 23.10 6.98 2.44
N ARG A 622 23.23 7.08 1.11
CA ARG A 622 22.69 8.22 0.36
C ARG A 622 21.19 8.29 0.65
N ARG A 623 20.72 9.43 1.14
CA ARG A 623 19.29 9.72 1.31
C ARG A 623 18.85 10.56 0.10
N PRO A 624 18.19 9.97 -0.92
CA PRO A 624 17.66 10.72 -2.08
C PRO A 624 16.69 11.83 -1.68
N TRP A 625 16.13 11.67 -0.49
CA TRP A 625 15.20 12.54 0.15
C TRP A 625 15.77 12.99 1.49
N LEU A 626 16.10 14.27 1.59
CA LEU A 626 16.43 14.87 2.88
C LEU A 626 15.16 15.36 3.58
N ASP A 627 15.19 15.37 4.90
CA ASP A 627 14.09 15.90 5.71
C ASP A 627 13.95 17.42 5.47
N PRO A 628 12.77 18.02 5.66
CA PRO A 628 12.63 19.48 5.67
C PRO A 628 13.68 20.13 6.57
N LEU A 629 14.13 21.35 6.23
CA LEU A 629 15.06 22.08 7.10
C LEU A 629 14.51 22.12 8.53
N PRO A 630 15.33 21.81 9.55
CA PRO A 630 14.88 21.83 10.93
C PRO A 630 14.42 23.24 11.31
N PRO A 631 13.46 23.39 12.24
CA PRO A 631 12.97 24.72 12.62
C PRO A 631 14.00 25.57 13.36
N VAL A 632 15.07 24.93 13.87
CA VAL A 632 16.20 25.57 14.54
C VAL A 632 17.46 24.97 13.94
N VAL A 633 18.30 25.79 13.33
CA VAL A 633 19.60 25.39 12.78
C VAL A 633 20.69 25.79 13.76
N THR A 634 21.56 24.84 14.11
CA THR A 634 22.69 25.03 15.01
C THR A 634 24.00 25.18 14.25
N VAL A 635 25.08 25.56 14.95
CA VAL A 635 26.42 25.65 14.35
C VAL A 635 26.89 24.28 13.86
N SER A 636 26.62 23.22 14.62
CA SER A 636 26.93 21.83 14.22
C SER A 636 26.23 21.43 12.92
N ASP A 637 24.98 21.87 12.70
CA ASP A 637 24.25 21.57 11.45
C ASP A 637 24.88 22.29 10.25
N VAL A 638 25.36 23.52 10.44
CA VAL A 638 26.09 24.29 9.42
C VAL A 638 27.45 23.67 9.12
N GLU A 639 28.15 23.18 10.14
CA GLU A 639 29.45 22.49 9.98
C GLU A 639 29.32 21.16 9.25
N ALA A 640 28.20 20.45 9.45
CA ALA A 640 27.89 19.16 8.83
C ALA A 640 27.37 19.26 7.38
N ALA A 641 27.00 20.45 6.90
CA ALA A 641 26.47 20.63 5.55
C ALA A 641 27.53 20.38 4.45
N ASP A 642 27.08 19.80 3.33
CA ASP A 642 27.96 19.29 2.26
C ASP A 642 28.76 20.37 1.53
N ASP A 643 28.19 21.58 1.40
CA ASP A 643 28.72 22.64 0.54
C ASP A 643 28.94 23.93 1.34
N LYS A 644 30.21 24.27 1.56
CA LYS A 644 30.63 25.50 2.22
C LYS A 644 30.84 26.57 1.16
N ALA A 645 29.84 27.43 1.00
CA ALA A 645 29.94 28.60 0.14
C ALA A 645 30.89 29.66 0.76
N PRO A 646 31.61 30.44 -0.06
CA PRO A 646 32.43 31.54 0.43
C PRO A 646 31.55 32.65 1.05
N GLY A 647 32.05 33.28 2.12
CA GLY A 647 31.36 34.35 2.83
C GLY A 647 31.01 33.99 4.27
N TYR A 648 30.10 34.76 4.87
CA TYR A 648 29.64 34.58 6.24
C TYR A 648 28.55 33.54 6.29
N ALA A 649 28.74 32.46 7.06
CA ALA A 649 27.74 31.42 7.25
C ALA A 649 26.60 31.91 8.17
N LEU A 650 25.37 31.94 7.64
CA LEU A 650 24.19 32.53 8.29
C LEU A 650 23.05 31.52 8.49
N GLY A 651 23.17 30.28 8.00
CA GLY A 651 22.16 29.24 8.14
C GLY A 651 22.32 28.10 7.14
N LEU A 652 21.21 27.44 6.80
CA LEU A 652 21.15 26.36 5.82
C LEU A 652 20.15 26.68 4.70
N LEU A 653 20.52 26.28 3.48
CA LEU A 653 19.67 26.25 2.29
C LEU A 653 19.28 24.81 1.98
N ASP A 654 18.04 24.66 1.54
CA ASP A 654 17.48 23.42 1.05
C ASP A 654 17.59 23.36 -0.48
N ASP A 655 18.38 22.43 -1.01
CA ASP A 655 18.57 22.23 -2.46
C ASP A 655 18.06 20.84 -2.87
N PRO A 656 16.73 20.67 -3.04
CA PRO A 656 16.13 19.37 -3.34
C PRO A 656 16.53 18.85 -4.73
N GLU A 657 16.83 19.73 -5.69
CA GLU A 657 17.27 19.33 -7.04
C GLU A 657 18.66 18.70 -7.06
N ARG A 658 19.48 19.00 -6.04
CA ARG A 658 20.79 18.37 -5.81
C ARG A 658 20.81 17.44 -4.60
N GLN A 659 19.65 17.24 -3.95
CA GLN A 659 19.45 16.33 -2.82
C GLN A 659 20.41 16.58 -1.65
N ARG A 660 20.66 17.85 -1.31
CA ARG A 660 21.62 18.24 -0.27
C ARG A 660 21.20 19.49 0.50
N TYR A 661 21.74 19.66 1.70
CA TYR A 661 21.75 20.96 2.37
C TYR A 661 23.01 21.73 2.00
N ARG A 662 22.87 23.02 1.76
CA ARG A 662 24.01 23.93 1.52
C ARG A 662 24.10 24.91 2.66
N VAL A 663 25.30 25.35 3.00
CA VAL A 663 25.44 26.49 3.91
C VAL A 663 24.86 27.73 3.23
N PHE A 664 23.92 28.40 3.91
CA PHE A 664 23.54 29.74 3.52
C PHE A 664 24.69 30.67 3.91
N ALA A 665 25.47 31.09 2.92
CA ALA A 665 26.53 32.07 3.11
C ALA A 665 26.20 33.35 2.35
N TYR A 666 26.52 34.50 2.96
CA TYR A 666 26.44 35.81 2.32
C TYR A 666 27.85 36.38 2.18
N SER A 667 28.22 36.73 0.96
CA SER A 667 29.47 37.40 0.63
C SER A 667 29.18 38.76 0.01
N PRO A 668 29.52 39.89 0.66
CA PRO A 668 29.27 41.21 0.09
C PRO A 668 29.93 41.45 -1.27
N GLU A 669 31.07 40.81 -1.54
CA GLU A 669 31.80 40.93 -2.81
C GLU A 669 31.12 40.21 -3.98
N ILE A 670 30.39 39.13 -3.68
CA ILE A 670 29.72 38.29 -4.69
C ILE A 670 28.25 38.67 -4.81
N ASP A 671 27.57 38.79 -3.67
CA ASP A 671 26.13 38.98 -3.56
C ASP A 671 25.72 40.46 -3.52
N GLY A 672 26.70 41.38 -3.39
CA GLY A 672 26.49 42.82 -3.36
C GLY A 672 25.70 43.30 -2.14
N HIS A 673 24.90 44.37 -2.32
CA HIS A 673 23.98 44.85 -1.29
C HIS A 673 22.83 43.87 -1.07
N LEU A 674 22.47 43.67 0.20
CA LEU A 674 21.45 42.72 0.62
C LEU A 674 20.22 43.43 1.20
N LEU A 675 19.06 43.21 0.59
CA LEU A 675 17.77 43.58 1.17
C LEU A 675 17.18 42.39 1.94
N VAL A 676 16.79 42.60 3.20
CA VAL A 676 16.15 41.59 4.04
C VAL A 676 14.72 42.04 4.34
N VAL A 677 13.74 41.35 3.77
CA VAL A 677 12.32 41.65 3.97
C VAL A 677 11.70 40.59 4.85
N GLY A 678 10.99 40.97 5.92
CA GLY A 678 10.35 39.99 6.79
C GLY A 678 9.40 40.59 7.82
N GLY A 679 8.35 39.84 8.17
CA GLY A 679 7.35 40.26 9.12
C GLY A 679 7.88 40.47 10.55
N ALA A 680 6.97 40.79 11.47
CA ALA A 680 7.31 40.88 12.89
C ALA A 680 7.83 39.52 13.39
N ARG A 681 8.94 39.52 14.14
CA ARG A 681 9.58 38.32 14.71
C ARG A 681 10.02 37.27 13.66
N ALA A 682 10.23 37.67 12.41
CA ALA A 682 10.68 36.77 11.35
C ALA A 682 12.16 36.37 11.45
N GLY A 683 12.97 37.04 12.28
CA GLY A 683 14.40 36.77 12.45
C GLY A 683 15.35 37.82 11.85
N LYS A 684 14.83 38.99 11.43
CA LYS A 684 15.63 40.09 10.84
C LYS A 684 16.79 40.54 11.73
N SER A 685 16.51 40.97 12.96
CA SER A 685 17.55 41.40 13.90
C SER A 685 18.52 40.26 14.24
N THR A 686 18.03 39.01 14.35
CA THR A 686 18.87 37.83 14.57
C THR A 686 19.88 37.63 13.43
N LEU A 687 19.44 37.77 12.18
CA LEU A 687 20.31 37.73 11.00
C LEU A 687 21.40 38.79 11.07
N LEU A 688 21.01 40.05 11.32
CA LEU A 688 21.96 41.17 11.37
C LEU A 688 22.98 41.00 12.49
N HIS A 689 22.57 40.54 13.68
CA HIS A 689 23.50 40.23 14.77
C HIS A 689 24.43 39.05 14.44
N THR A 690 23.92 38.02 13.79
CA THR A 690 24.71 36.86 13.37
C THR A 690 25.77 37.28 12.36
N LEU A 691 25.38 38.11 11.38
CA LEU A 691 26.28 38.67 10.38
C LEU A 691 27.31 39.63 11.00
N ALA A 692 26.89 40.52 11.90
CA ALA A 692 27.79 41.43 12.61
C ALA A 692 28.88 40.66 13.37
N ARG A 693 28.50 39.56 14.03
CA ARG A 693 29.43 38.68 14.75
C ARG A 693 30.33 37.89 13.81
N ALA A 694 29.79 37.39 12.70
CA ALA A 694 30.58 36.64 11.71
C ALA A 694 31.61 37.51 10.99
N ALA A 695 31.32 38.81 10.85
CA ALA A 695 32.22 39.79 10.23
C ALA A 695 33.21 40.44 11.20
N ASP A 696 33.06 40.20 12.51
CA ASP A 696 33.90 40.78 13.55
C ASP A 696 35.37 40.33 13.37
N GLY A 697 36.30 41.30 13.33
CA GLY A 697 37.72 41.07 13.08
C GLY A 697 38.17 40.97 11.61
N GLN A 698 37.27 40.87 10.62
CA GLN A 698 37.62 40.84 9.18
C GLN A 698 37.24 42.10 8.41
N ARG A 699 36.22 42.84 8.87
CA ARG A 699 35.72 44.08 8.25
C ARG A 699 35.33 45.10 9.31
N LEU A 700 35.33 46.38 8.93
CA LEU A 700 34.69 47.42 9.72
C LEU A 700 33.17 47.28 9.59
N THR A 701 32.56 46.53 10.51
CA THR A 701 31.12 46.24 10.51
C THR A 701 30.41 47.17 11.50
N GLN A 702 29.37 47.86 11.04
CA GLN A 702 28.59 48.77 11.88
C GLN A 702 27.11 48.41 11.82
N LEU A 703 26.58 47.96 12.96
CA LEU A 703 25.15 47.74 13.15
C LEU A 703 24.48 49.03 13.61
N VAL A 704 23.55 49.51 12.78
CA VAL A 704 22.75 50.71 13.02
C VAL A 704 21.36 50.27 13.49
N ALA A 705 21.08 50.53 14.77
CA ALA A 705 19.75 50.31 15.33
C ALA A 705 18.71 51.21 14.63
N ALA A 706 17.42 50.87 14.77
CA ALA A 706 16.29 51.60 14.20
C ALA A 706 16.06 53.00 14.82
N ASP A 707 17.03 53.88 14.65
CA ASP A 707 17.12 55.21 15.23
C ASP A 707 17.35 56.27 14.14
N VAL A 708 16.50 57.29 14.14
CA VAL A 708 16.43 58.36 13.14
C VAL A 708 17.70 59.21 13.09
N GLU A 709 18.30 59.44 14.25
CA GLU A 709 19.52 60.24 14.41
C GLU A 709 20.73 59.43 13.96
N ALA A 710 20.92 58.23 14.52
CA ALA A 710 22.07 57.38 14.22
C ALA A 710 22.10 56.95 12.74
N THR A 711 20.94 56.64 12.17
CA THR A 711 20.85 56.26 10.74
C THR A 711 21.27 57.40 9.84
N TRP A 712 20.81 58.62 10.11
CA TRP A 712 21.20 59.79 9.32
C TRP A 712 22.71 60.05 9.38
N ASP A 713 23.29 60.00 10.57
CA ASP A 713 24.71 60.28 10.76
C ASP A 713 25.58 59.28 10.00
N VAL A 714 25.21 58.01 10.02
CA VAL A 714 25.92 56.97 9.27
C VAL A 714 25.77 57.20 7.77
N LEU A 715 24.55 57.48 7.27
CA LEU A 715 24.35 57.75 5.84
C LEU A 715 25.16 58.98 5.38
N ALA A 716 25.08 60.09 6.12
CA ALA A 716 25.77 61.33 5.77
C ALA A 716 27.30 61.19 5.85
N SER A 717 27.83 60.62 6.94
CA SER A 717 29.28 60.46 7.11
C SER A 717 29.88 59.52 6.07
N ILE A 718 29.19 58.43 5.72
CA ILE A 718 29.67 57.49 4.71
C ILE A 718 29.52 58.07 3.30
N SER A 719 28.45 58.82 3.00
CA SER A 719 28.31 59.49 1.69
C SER A 719 29.46 60.45 1.44
N VAL A 720 29.81 61.28 2.43
CA VAL A 720 30.97 62.19 2.33
C VAL A 720 32.27 61.42 2.09
N LEU A 721 32.47 60.28 2.77
CA LEU A 721 33.67 59.45 2.56
C LEU A 721 33.74 58.83 1.16
N VAL A 722 32.59 58.41 0.61
CA VAL A 722 32.49 57.88 -0.76
C VAL A 722 32.75 59.00 -1.78
N GLU A 723 32.11 60.16 -1.62
CA GLU A 723 32.24 61.32 -2.53
C GLU A 723 33.65 61.91 -2.54
N THR A 724 34.30 61.99 -1.38
CA THR A 724 35.66 62.56 -1.25
C THR A 724 36.77 61.59 -1.63
N GLY A 725 36.46 60.32 -1.88
CA GLY A 725 37.45 59.29 -2.21
C GLY A 725 38.47 59.00 -1.09
N GLN A 726 38.21 59.47 0.14
CA GLN A 726 39.12 59.33 1.29
C GLN A 726 39.14 57.89 1.87
N GLN A 727 38.55 56.92 1.19
CA GLN A 727 38.57 55.54 1.64
C GLN A 727 39.94 54.91 1.38
N THR A 728 40.54 54.37 2.44
CA THR A 728 41.68 53.47 2.31
C THR A 728 41.13 52.10 1.89
N PRO A 729 41.53 51.54 0.73
CA PRO A 729 41.06 50.24 0.22
C PRO A 729 41.45 49.03 1.09
N ALA A 730 42.01 49.25 2.28
CA ALA A 730 42.59 48.21 3.13
C ALA A 730 41.55 47.43 3.96
N ALA A 731 40.33 47.93 4.17
CA ALA A 731 39.29 47.22 4.92
C ALA A 731 37.89 47.54 4.39
N PRO A 732 37.23 46.61 3.66
CA PRO A 732 35.86 46.82 3.20
C PRO A 732 34.90 47.00 4.39
N ARG A 733 33.94 47.91 4.24
CA ARG A 733 32.96 48.28 5.28
C ARG A 733 31.61 47.62 5.03
N LEU A 734 31.01 47.08 6.09
CA LEU A 734 29.68 46.47 6.04
C LEU A 734 28.73 47.22 6.97
N LEU A 735 27.74 47.90 6.40
CA LEU A 735 26.73 48.66 7.13
C LEU A 735 25.44 47.86 7.23
N LEU A 736 24.96 47.64 8.45
CA LEU A 736 23.78 46.84 8.74
C LEU A 736 22.69 47.76 9.31
N PHE A 737 21.60 47.97 8.58
CA PHE A 737 20.47 48.80 9.01
C PHE A 737 19.30 47.93 9.45
N ASP A 738 18.89 48.04 10.71
CA ASP A 738 17.71 47.34 11.24
C ASP A 738 16.43 48.19 11.14
N ASP A 739 15.30 47.53 10.82
CA ASP A 739 13.97 48.12 10.63
C ASP A 739 13.96 49.52 9.94
N PHE A 740 14.65 49.62 8.80
CA PHE A 740 14.87 50.89 8.09
C PHE A 740 13.57 51.56 7.60
N ASP A 741 12.53 50.79 7.28
CA ASP A 741 11.22 51.31 6.91
C ASP A 741 10.53 52.05 8.06
N SER A 742 10.74 51.58 9.30
CA SER A 742 10.29 52.27 10.51
C SER A 742 11.02 53.61 10.70
N VAL A 743 12.34 53.63 10.45
CA VAL A 743 13.13 54.87 10.50
C VAL A 743 12.66 55.87 9.44
N CYS A 744 12.47 55.41 8.21
CA CYS A 744 11.95 56.22 7.11
C CYS A 744 10.60 56.88 7.44
N ALA A 745 9.68 56.13 8.06
CA ALA A 745 8.37 56.62 8.43
C ALA A 745 8.43 57.74 9.49
N ARG A 746 9.48 57.75 10.33
CA ARG A 746 9.69 58.73 11.41
C ARG A 746 10.38 60.02 10.95
N TRP A 747 11.06 60.03 9.80
CA TRP A 747 11.60 61.26 9.22
C TRP A 747 10.49 62.18 8.68
N GLN A 748 10.71 63.49 8.81
CA GLN A 748 9.93 64.51 8.10
C GLN A 748 10.12 64.35 6.57
N PRO A 749 9.18 64.84 5.73
CA PRO A 749 9.22 64.63 4.27
C PRO A 749 10.55 65.03 3.61
N ASP A 750 11.10 66.20 3.94
CA ASP A 750 12.37 66.68 3.38
C ASP A 750 13.55 65.79 3.79
N HIS A 751 13.64 65.41 5.08
CA HIS A 751 14.68 64.49 5.57
C HIS A 751 14.55 63.09 4.99
N ARG A 752 13.32 62.61 4.79
CA ARG A 752 13.08 61.30 4.19
C ARG A 752 13.57 61.28 2.74
N LEU A 753 13.26 62.32 1.97
CA LEU A 753 13.73 62.43 0.59
C LEU A 753 15.26 62.46 0.53
N ALA A 754 15.90 63.32 1.32
CA ALA A 754 17.35 63.43 1.38
C ALA A 754 18.02 62.12 1.84
N ALA A 755 17.45 61.42 2.84
CA ALA A 755 17.99 60.15 3.30
C ALA A 755 17.89 59.04 2.24
N VAL A 756 16.79 59.00 1.47
CA VAL A 756 16.63 58.07 0.35
C VAL A 756 17.61 58.38 -0.78
N ASP A 757 17.85 59.67 -1.07
CA ASP A 757 18.86 60.07 -2.07
C ASP A 757 20.28 59.67 -1.63
N LEU A 758 20.66 59.93 -0.37
CA LEU A 758 21.94 59.50 0.19
C LEU A 758 22.09 57.98 0.12
N LEU A 759 21.07 57.23 0.56
CA LEU A 759 21.08 55.77 0.51
C LEU A 759 21.18 55.26 -0.94
N THR A 760 20.47 55.89 -1.88
CA THR A 760 20.52 55.54 -3.31
C THR A 760 21.91 55.77 -3.89
N GLY A 761 22.56 56.89 -3.54
CA GLY A 761 23.96 57.15 -3.90
C GLY A 761 24.89 56.07 -3.36
N LEU A 762 24.76 55.72 -2.07
CA LEU A 762 25.55 54.65 -1.45
C LEU A 762 25.31 53.27 -2.08
N LEU A 763 24.08 52.93 -2.46
CA LEU A 763 23.77 51.67 -3.14
C LEU A 763 24.34 51.61 -4.58
N ARG A 764 24.62 52.75 -5.21
CA ARG A 764 25.20 52.83 -6.56
C ARG A 764 26.72 52.91 -6.55
N ASP A 765 27.27 53.83 -5.77
CA ASP A 765 28.67 54.21 -5.80
C ASP A 765 29.47 53.55 -4.65
N GLY A 766 28.78 53.04 -3.62
CA GLY A 766 29.38 52.38 -2.46
C GLY A 766 30.25 51.16 -2.80
N PRO A 767 29.83 50.23 -3.69
CA PRO A 767 30.64 49.05 -4.03
C PRO A 767 32.02 49.40 -4.58
N ALA A 768 32.13 50.44 -5.41
CA ALA A 768 33.41 50.90 -5.94
C ALA A 768 34.34 51.46 -4.85
N ALA A 769 33.76 51.98 -3.77
CA ALA A 769 34.48 52.43 -2.59
C ALA A 769 34.72 51.30 -1.56
N GLY A 770 34.20 50.07 -1.76
CA GLY A 770 34.31 48.97 -0.79
C GLY A 770 33.30 49.05 0.36
N VAL A 771 32.19 49.76 0.17
CA VAL A 771 31.07 49.86 1.11
C VAL A 771 29.92 48.98 0.64
N HIS A 772 29.51 48.04 1.50
CA HIS A 772 28.35 47.19 1.28
C HIS A 772 27.29 47.42 2.35
N LEU A 773 26.03 47.25 1.96
CA LEU A 773 24.87 47.58 2.78
C LEU A 773 23.99 46.35 2.90
N VAL A 774 23.51 46.11 4.12
CA VAL A 774 22.45 45.17 4.44
C VAL A 774 21.32 45.95 5.07
N ILE A 775 20.14 45.92 4.45
CA ILE A 775 19.00 46.74 4.86
C ILE A 775 17.86 45.80 5.24
N ALA A 776 17.47 45.79 6.51
CA ALA A 776 16.32 45.05 6.97
C ALA A 776 15.08 45.94 7.02
N VAL A 777 13.97 45.43 6.46
CA VAL A 777 12.67 46.12 6.42
C VAL A 777 11.54 45.18 6.80
N GLN A 778 10.51 45.73 7.45
CA GLN A 778 9.32 44.94 7.82
C GLN A 778 8.21 44.98 6.76
N ARG A 779 7.94 46.15 6.19
CA ARG A 779 6.84 46.38 5.25
C ARG A 779 7.35 46.83 3.90
N HIS A 780 6.69 46.37 2.84
CA HIS A 780 6.91 46.87 1.49
C HIS A 780 6.22 48.24 1.31
N THR A 781 6.81 49.29 1.90
CA THR A 781 6.35 50.67 1.76
C THR A 781 6.76 51.26 0.39
N SER A 782 6.32 52.46 0.04
CA SER A 782 6.64 53.09 -1.27
C SER A 782 8.14 53.26 -1.55
N VAL A 783 8.99 53.27 -0.51
CA VAL A 783 10.45 53.42 -0.63
C VAL A 783 11.13 52.10 -0.98
N VAL A 784 10.60 50.96 -0.50
CA VAL A 784 11.25 49.65 -0.60
C VAL A 784 11.41 49.14 -2.05
N PRO A 785 10.42 49.28 -2.96
CA PRO A 785 10.59 48.87 -4.36
C PRO A 785 11.79 49.54 -5.06
N GLY A 786 12.04 50.81 -4.76
CA GLY A 786 13.18 51.55 -5.33
C GLY A 786 14.51 51.03 -4.81
N LEU A 787 14.59 50.69 -3.52
CA LEU A 787 15.77 50.09 -2.91
C LEU A 787 16.01 48.66 -3.40
N ALA A 788 14.95 47.87 -3.54
CA ALA A 788 15.02 46.49 -4.02
C ALA A 788 15.64 46.38 -5.41
N ALA A 789 15.39 47.36 -6.30
CA ALA A 789 15.98 47.41 -7.64
C ALA A 789 17.49 47.69 -7.65
N LEU A 790 18.04 48.26 -6.56
CA LEU A 790 19.47 48.57 -6.42
C LEU A 790 20.21 47.55 -5.56
N CYS A 791 19.48 46.75 -4.78
CA CYS A 791 20.03 45.61 -4.07
C CYS A 791 20.22 44.44 -5.04
N HIS A 792 21.41 43.84 -5.03
CA HIS A 792 21.73 42.74 -5.93
C HIS A 792 21.10 41.43 -5.46
N SER A 793 20.90 41.30 -4.14
CA SER A 793 20.33 40.12 -3.52
C SER A 793 19.22 40.50 -2.53
N THR A 794 18.18 39.67 -2.49
CA THR A 794 17.04 39.84 -1.57
C THR A 794 16.79 38.54 -0.81
N LEU A 795 16.74 38.64 0.51
CA LEU A 795 16.32 37.57 1.42
C LEU A 795 14.90 37.84 1.91
N LEU A 796 13.99 36.91 1.62
CA LEU A 796 12.60 36.99 2.07
C LEU A 796 12.42 36.07 3.28
N LEU A 797 12.35 36.64 4.48
CA LEU A 797 11.97 35.91 5.68
C LEU A 797 10.45 35.79 5.77
N LYS A 798 9.96 35.00 6.73
CA LYS A 798 8.52 34.79 6.95
C LYS A 798 7.71 36.09 6.85
N LEU A 799 6.76 36.11 5.93
CA LEU A 799 5.77 37.18 5.74
C LEU A 799 4.36 36.66 6.10
N PRO A 800 3.45 37.53 6.56
CA PRO A 800 2.16 37.09 7.11
C PRO A 800 1.14 36.70 6.04
N THR A 801 1.27 37.21 4.81
CA THR A 801 0.36 36.91 3.70
C THR A 801 1.11 36.63 2.40
N VAL A 802 0.46 35.90 1.48
CA VAL A 802 0.99 35.67 0.11
C VAL A 802 1.16 37.00 -0.61
N GLN A 803 0.24 37.96 -0.40
CA GLN A 803 0.30 39.28 -1.02
C GLN A 803 1.55 40.05 -0.60
N ASP A 804 1.91 40.01 0.68
CA ASP A 804 3.14 40.65 1.17
C ASP A 804 4.39 39.97 0.57
N HIS A 805 4.36 38.65 0.43
CA HIS A 805 5.44 37.88 -0.18
C HIS A 805 5.64 38.22 -1.66
N LEU A 806 4.56 38.31 -2.43
CA LEU A 806 4.59 38.73 -3.83
C LEU A 806 5.04 40.19 -3.97
N ALA A 807 4.57 41.08 -3.10
CA ALA A 807 4.95 42.49 -3.11
C ALA A 807 6.46 42.67 -2.86
N ALA A 808 7.05 41.80 -2.03
CA ALA A 808 8.49 41.76 -1.76
C ALA A 808 9.33 41.10 -2.88
N GLY A 809 8.72 40.74 -4.01
CA GLY A 809 9.41 40.10 -5.14
C GLY A 809 9.48 38.57 -5.06
N GLY A 810 8.79 37.95 -4.09
CA GLY A 810 8.69 36.50 -3.97
C GLY A 810 7.73 35.88 -4.99
N GLN A 811 7.82 34.56 -5.17
CA GLN A 811 6.89 33.80 -6.03
C GLN A 811 5.79 33.14 -5.20
N SER A 812 4.57 33.02 -5.74
CA SER A 812 3.44 32.39 -5.04
C SER A 812 3.77 30.97 -4.56
N ALA A 813 4.45 30.18 -5.40
CA ALA A 813 4.85 28.80 -5.08
C ALA A 813 5.92 28.68 -3.99
N SER A 814 6.61 29.77 -3.65
CA SER A 814 7.64 29.81 -2.60
C SER A 814 7.10 30.30 -1.25
N TYR A 815 5.82 30.69 -1.19
CA TYR A 815 5.21 31.17 0.04
C TYR A 815 4.80 30.01 0.96
N ILE A 816 5.20 30.11 2.23
CA ILE A 816 4.90 29.12 3.25
C ILE A 816 4.42 29.83 4.52
N ALA A 817 3.12 29.75 4.81
CA ALA A 817 2.52 30.43 5.98
C ALA A 817 3.07 29.88 7.32
N SER A 818 3.41 28.59 7.37
CA SER A 818 3.83 27.86 8.55
C SER A 818 5.32 27.98 8.88
N LEU A 819 6.09 28.85 8.19
CA LEU A 819 7.52 28.99 8.45
C LEU A 819 7.81 29.29 9.93
N PRO A 820 8.84 28.68 10.53
CA PRO A 820 9.32 29.11 11.84
C PRO A 820 10.04 30.46 11.73
N ALA A 821 10.37 31.07 12.88
CA ALA A 821 11.25 32.24 12.90
C ALA A 821 12.63 31.86 12.33
N GLY A 822 13.24 32.76 11.55
CA GLY A 822 14.45 32.46 10.79
C GLY A 822 14.19 31.68 9.49
N GLY A 823 12.96 31.21 9.24
CA GLY A 823 12.60 30.57 7.98
C GLY A 823 12.29 31.61 6.90
N GLY A 824 12.71 31.30 5.67
CA GLY A 824 12.49 32.19 4.52
C GLY A 824 12.83 31.55 3.18
N VAL A 825 13.05 32.41 2.19
CA VAL A 825 13.47 32.09 0.83
C VAL A 825 14.65 32.98 0.45
N TRP A 826 15.72 32.35 -0.03
CA TRP A 826 16.87 33.01 -0.64
C TRP A 826 16.92 32.62 -2.11
N GLN A 827 16.79 33.61 -3.00
CA GLN A 827 16.59 33.39 -4.44
C GLN A 827 15.33 32.55 -4.69
N THR A 828 15.48 31.23 -4.89
CA THR A 828 14.39 30.26 -5.05
C THR A 828 14.43 29.14 -4.02
N LEU A 829 15.47 29.07 -3.19
CA LEU A 829 15.69 27.99 -2.24
C LEU A 829 15.16 28.37 -0.87
N ARG A 830 14.61 27.38 -0.17
CA ARG A 830 14.19 27.56 1.22
C ARG A 830 15.42 27.74 2.10
N VAL A 831 15.37 28.69 3.02
CA VAL A 831 16.45 28.98 3.96
C VAL A 831 15.92 28.89 5.39
N GLN A 832 16.78 28.41 6.29
CA GLN A 832 16.60 28.52 7.72
C GLN A 832 17.85 29.15 8.33
N LEU A 833 17.67 30.28 8.99
CA LEU A 833 18.75 31.01 9.63
C LEU A 833 19.28 30.28 10.86
N LEU A 834 20.57 30.48 11.12
CA LEU A 834 21.26 30.02 12.31
C LEU A 834 20.59 30.58 13.57
N ALA A 835 20.40 29.72 14.57
CA ALA A 835 19.87 30.11 15.85
C ALA A 835 20.83 31.07 16.59
N PRO A 836 20.30 32.04 17.37
CA PRO A 836 21.14 32.99 18.08
C PRO A 836 22.06 32.28 19.08
N THR A 837 23.37 32.44 18.90
CA THR A 837 24.41 31.89 19.77
C THR A 837 24.88 32.95 20.76
N GLY A 838 24.39 32.90 22.01
CA GLY A 838 24.97 33.51 23.23
C GLY A 838 25.37 35.00 23.26
N SER A 839 24.87 35.71 24.29
CA SER A 839 25.09 37.12 24.68
C SER A 839 24.97 38.17 23.56
N HIS A 840 23.90 38.98 23.61
CA HIS A 840 23.75 40.18 22.79
C HIS A 840 25.05 40.98 22.77
N LEU A 841 25.54 41.29 21.56
CA LEU A 841 26.51 42.37 21.39
C LEU A 841 25.93 43.60 22.08
N PRO A 842 26.69 44.30 22.95
CA PRO A 842 26.21 45.54 23.53
C PRO A 842 25.81 46.45 22.38
N VAL A 843 24.56 46.94 22.41
CA VAL A 843 24.11 47.99 21.49
C VAL A 843 25.14 49.11 21.61
N PRO A 844 25.76 49.56 20.50
CA PRO A 844 26.68 50.68 20.56
C PRO A 844 26.00 51.81 21.32
N THR A 845 26.58 52.21 22.45
CA THR A 845 26.12 53.40 23.16
C THR A 845 26.18 54.53 22.15
N GLY A 846 25.00 55.07 21.81
CA GLY A 846 24.86 56.09 20.77
C GLY A 846 25.86 57.24 20.99
N VAL A 847 26.22 57.90 19.90
CA VAL A 847 27.11 59.08 19.92
C VAL A 847 26.67 59.99 21.07
N SER A 848 27.59 60.28 21.99
CA SER A 848 27.30 61.16 23.12
C SER A 848 27.01 62.54 22.55
N ILE A 849 25.73 62.93 22.56
CA ILE A 849 25.30 64.21 22.02
C ILE A 849 25.71 65.29 23.04
N PRO A 850 26.45 66.31 22.62
CA PRO A 850 26.96 67.32 23.53
C PRO A 850 25.82 68.06 24.23
N ALA A 851 26.07 68.46 25.49
CA ALA A 851 25.25 69.45 26.16
C ALA A 851 25.34 70.79 25.40
N LEU A 852 24.38 71.68 25.64
CA LEU A 852 24.47 73.05 25.10
C LEU A 852 25.84 73.68 25.43
N PRO A 853 26.38 74.56 24.55
CA PRO A 853 27.68 75.22 24.76
C PRO A 853 27.80 75.78 26.18
N GLY A 854 28.96 75.79 26.83
CA GLY A 854 29.06 76.26 28.23
C GLY A 854 29.08 77.78 28.41
N SER A 855 29.48 78.51 27.37
CA SER A 855 29.97 79.89 27.46
C SER A 855 29.22 80.82 26.49
N GLY A 856 28.90 82.05 26.91
CA GLY A 856 28.27 83.07 26.05
C GLY A 856 26.73 83.08 26.05
N PRO A 857 26.08 84.13 25.52
CA PRO A 857 24.62 84.25 25.49
C PRO A 857 24.00 83.19 24.57
N LEU A 858 22.91 82.56 25.03
CA LEU A 858 22.11 81.62 24.24
C LEU A 858 20.90 82.32 23.64
N LEU A 859 20.79 82.28 22.32
CA LEU A 859 19.59 82.74 21.62
C LEU A 859 18.78 81.51 21.25
N ILE A 860 17.61 81.33 21.85
CA ILE A 860 16.75 80.18 21.62
C ILE A 860 15.54 80.61 20.81
N VAL A 861 15.40 80.02 19.64
CA VAL A 861 14.21 80.05 18.82
C VAL A 861 13.36 78.86 19.24
N SER A 862 12.11 79.08 19.64
CA SER A 862 11.20 78.01 20.02
C SER A 862 9.82 78.21 19.41
N SER A 863 9.20 77.14 18.93
CA SER A 863 7.78 77.19 18.49
C SER A 863 6.80 77.35 19.65
N SER A 864 7.26 77.21 20.90
CA SER A 864 6.49 77.49 22.11
C SER A 864 7.37 78.12 23.19
N PRO A 865 7.70 79.42 23.05
CA PRO A 865 8.67 80.13 23.89
C PRO A 865 8.42 79.99 25.39
N GLY A 866 7.18 80.14 25.86
CA GLY A 866 6.86 80.05 27.29
C GLY A 866 7.07 78.66 27.90
N SER A 867 6.82 77.59 27.13
CA SER A 867 7.09 76.22 27.57
C SER A 867 8.61 75.97 27.68
N THR A 868 9.37 76.41 26.68
CA THR A 868 10.84 76.29 26.65
C THR A 868 11.49 77.14 27.74
N ALA A 869 11.01 78.37 27.95
CA ALA A 869 11.50 79.26 29.00
C ALA A 869 11.25 78.67 30.40
N ASN A 870 10.06 78.11 30.67
CA ASN A 870 9.77 77.44 31.93
C ASN A 870 10.62 76.19 32.15
N ARG A 871 10.85 75.39 31.09
CA ARG A 871 11.74 74.22 31.14
C ARG A 871 13.16 74.62 31.55
N LEU A 872 13.68 75.71 30.98
CA LEU A 872 15.02 76.22 31.27
C LEU A 872 15.12 76.87 32.66
N ARG A 873 14.13 77.65 33.09
CA ARG A 873 14.07 78.22 34.46
C ARG A 873 14.10 77.15 35.54
N GLY A 874 13.49 75.98 35.28
CA GLY A 874 13.49 74.85 36.21
C GLY A 874 14.77 74.01 36.19
N ALA A 875 15.55 74.07 35.11
CA ALA A 875 16.72 73.23 34.90
C ALA A 875 18.07 73.96 35.09
N LEU A 876 18.09 75.28 34.92
CA LEU A 876 19.29 76.12 34.99
C LEU A 876 19.06 77.27 35.97
N ALA A 877 20.03 77.55 36.83
CA ALA A 877 20.01 78.67 37.78
C ALA A 877 20.40 80.01 37.14
N THR A 878 20.01 80.26 35.89
CA THR A 878 20.42 81.41 35.06
C THR A 878 19.22 82.27 34.64
N SER A 879 19.46 83.53 34.28
CA SER A 879 18.40 84.44 33.82
C SER A 879 17.85 84.04 32.43
N VAL A 880 16.55 83.72 32.36
CA VAL A 880 15.84 83.36 31.12
C VAL A 880 14.82 84.44 30.76
N ILE A 881 15.09 85.16 29.67
CA ILE A 881 14.28 86.26 29.13
C ILE A 881 13.41 85.72 27.99
N GLU A 882 12.10 85.91 28.07
CA GLU A 882 11.15 85.53 27.01
C GLU A 882 10.76 86.77 26.20
N LEU A 883 10.90 86.72 24.87
CA LEU A 883 10.59 87.81 23.95
C LEU A 883 9.09 87.87 23.56
N ALA A 884 8.31 86.85 23.92
CA ALA A 884 6.89 86.76 23.56
C ALA A 884 6.06 87.84 24.28
N GLY A 885 5.36 88.69 23.52
CA GLY A 885 4.38 89.64 24.05
C GLY A 885 4.90 91.04 24.41
N THR A 886 6.16 91.38 24.17
CA THR A 886 6.67 92.75 24.39
C THR A 886 6.38 93.69 23.23
N SER A 887 5.11 94.01 23.00
CA SER A 887 4.72 95.20 22.23
C SER A 887 4.89 96.43 23.13
N GLY A 888 6.13 96.87 23.37
CA GLY A 888 6.39 98.03 24.22
C GLY A 888 7.86 98.24 24.63
N PRO A 889 8.16 99.28 25.43
CA PRO A 889 9.52 99.77 25.74
C PRO A 889 10.46 98.76 26.43
N ALA A 890 9.96 97.58 26.79
CA ALA A 890 10.73 96.50 27.39
C ALA A 890 11.76 95.86 26.42
N ALA A 891 11.53 95.92 25.10
CA ALA A 891 12.54 95.48 24.12
C ALA A 891 13.80 96.36 24.14
N SER A 892 13.69 97.61 24.60
CA SER A 892 14.81 98.53 24.79
C SER A 892 15.60 98.29 26.09
N ALA A 893 15.07 97.47 27.02
CA ALA A 893 15.70 97.16 28.31
C ALA A 893 16.76 96.05 28.25
N LEU A 894 16.89 95.36 27.11
CA LEU A 894 18.08 94.55 26.79
C LEU A 894 19.24 95.48 26.38
N HIS A 895 19.61 96.42 27.26
CA HIS A 895 20.90 97.09 27.21
C HIS A 895 21.96 96.10 27.69
N VAL A 896 22.57 95.38 26.74
CA VAL A 896 23.92 94.83 26.97
C VAL A 896 24.84 96.05 27.02
N GLY A 897 25.21 96.46 28.25
CA GLY A 897 25.93 97.70 28.52
C GLY A 897 27.21 97.83 27.70
N ALA A 898 27.31 98.92 26.94
CA ALA A 898 28.49 99.32 26.20
C ALA A 898 29.32 100.40 26.95
N GLU A 899 29.10 100.60 28.25
CA GLU A 899 29.86 101.58 29.04
C GLU A 899 30.49 100.93 30.26
N GLY A 900 31.77 101.23 30.45
CA GLY A 900 32.68 100.58 31.39
C GLY A 900 32.13 100.42 32.80
N GLY A 901 31.89 99.16 33.18
CA GLY A 901 31.59 98.73 34.54
C GLY A 901 31.83 97.23 34.60
N GLN A 902 32.84 96.84 35.38
CA GLN A 902 33.28 95.46 35.60
C GLN A 902 32.11 94.58 36.10
N PRO A 903 31.77 93.46 35.42
CA PRO A 903 30.75 92.54 35.94
C PRO A 903 31.40 91.42 36.77
N ASP A 904 31.30 91.53 38.09
CA ASP A 904 31.36 90.39 39.01
C ASP A 904 29.99 89.68 38.99
N ALA A 905 29.80 88.70 38.10
CA ALA A 905 29.00 87.47 38.29
C ALA A 905 28.77 86.73 36.94
N PRO A 906 28.81 85.38 36.91
CA PRO A 906 28.97 84.55 35.70
C PRO A 906 27.64 84.09 35.08
N ASP A 907 26.58 84.89 35.13
CA ASP A 907 25.25 84.42 34.71
C ASP A 907 25.04 84.57 33.20
N ARG A 908 25.16 83.43 32.53
CA ARG A 908 24.77 83.21 31.14
C ARG A 908 23.34 83.73 30.87
N VAL A 909 23.20 84.72 29.99
CA VAL A 909 21.88 85.24 29.57
C VAL A 909 21.28 84.32 28.51
N ILE A 910 20.06 83.84 28.74
CA ILE A 910 19.29 83.02 27.79
C ILE A 910 18.09 83.81 27.31
N VAL A 911 18.00 84.06 26.00
CA VAL A 911 16.88 84.77 25.38
C VAL A 911 16.05 83.80 24.55
N VAL A 912 14.75 83.66 24.83
CA VAL A 912 13.84 82.72 24.17
C VAL A 912 12.76 83.50 23.41
N GLY A 913 12.55 83.20 22.13
CA GLY A 913 11.50 83.80 21.30
C GLY A 913 11.06 82.86 20.20
N ASP A 914 9.90 83.09 19.59
CA ASP A 914 9.49 82.36 18.39
C ASP A 914 10.11 82.96 17.13
N ALA A 915 9.96 82.27 16.00
CA ALA A 915 10.59 82.66 14.74
C ALA A 915 10.12 84.05 14.26
N GLU A 916 8.84 84.36 14.42
CA GLU A 916 8.23 85.64 14.01
C GLU A 916 8.69 86.81 14.92
N THR A 917 8.82 86.56 16.22
CA THR A 917 9.31 87.54 17.20
C THR A 917 10.78 87.87 16.95
N TRP A 918 11.60 86.85 16.65
CA TRP A 918 13.01 87.03 16.27
C TRP A 918 13.15 87.76 14.93
N GLN A 919 12.25 87.52 13.97
CA GLN A 919 12.21 88.25 12.70
C GLN A 919 11.84 89.72 12.90
N THR A 920 10.85 89.99 13.75
CA THR A 920 10.41 91.36 14.10
C THR A 920 11.55 92.15 14.74
N HIS A 921 12.37 91.48 15.56
CA HIS A 921 13.53 92.06 16.23
C HIS A 921 14.86 91.68 15.53
N TRP A 922 14.90 91.66 14.19
CA TRP A 922 16.08 91.26 13.41
C TRP A 922 17.36 92.05 13.77
N THR A 923 17.22 93.35 14.05
CA THR A 923 18.37 94.20 14.44
C THR A 923 18.96 93.80 15.80
N LEU A 924 18.15 93.30 16.73
CA LEU A 924 18.61 92.74 18.00
C LEU A 924 19.31 91.41 17.79
N LEU A 925 18.74 90.52 16.96
CA LEU A 925 19.34 89.25 16.58
C LEU A 925 20.70 89.45 15.90
N ALA A 926 20.80 90.38 14.95
CA ALA A 926 22.04 90.70 14.23
C ALA A 926 23.10 91.31 15.16
N LYS A 927 22.72 92.17 16.11
CA LYS A 927 23.63 92.73 17.13
C LYS A 927 24.16 91.65 18.05
N LEU A 928 23.29 90.78 18.57
CA LEU A 928 23.70 89.70 19.48
C LEU A 928 24.54 88.63 18.77
N ARG A 929 24.30 88.36 17.48
CA ARG A 929 25.14 87.46 16.67
C ARG A 929 26.49 88.08 16.25
N GLY A 930 26.59 89.41 16.17
CA GLY A 930 27.77 90.13 15.66
C GLY A 930 28.75 90.65 16.71
N GLN A 931 28.52 90.43 18.01
CA GLN A 931 29.43 90.87 19.07
C GLN A 931 30.57 89.84 19.29
N PRO A 932 31.84 90.17 19.01
CA PRO A 932 32.96 89.41 19.56
C PRO A 932 33.05 89.69 21.06
N ALA A 933 33.10 88.63 21.87
CA ALA A 933 33.29 88.79 23.30
C ALA A 933 34.75 89.17 23.59
N SER A 934 34.93 90.40 24.06
CA SER A 934 36.19 91.02 24.54
C SER A 934 37.26 91.37 23.48
N SER A 935 37.66 92.64 23.50
CA SER A 935 38.74 93.24 22.71
C SER A 935 40.09 93.19 23.43
N GLN A 936 40.55 92.00 23.82
CA GLN A 936 41.95 91.79 24.23
C GLN A 936 42.51 90.47 23.67
N PRO A 937 43.68 90.48 23.02
CA PRO A 937 44.33 89.26 22.55
C PRO A 937 44.89 88.49 23.76
N SER A 938 44.27 87.38 24.13
CA SER A 938 44.85 86.41 25.07
C SER A 938 45.62 85.34 24.29
N SER A 939 46.76 84.92 24.84
CA SER A 939 47.73 84.01 24.19
C SER A 939 47.41 82.52 24.41
N ASP A 940 46.16 82.16 24.69
CA ASP A 940 45.76 80.80 25.06
C ASP A 940 44.74 80.25 24.04
N PRO A 941 45.09 79.24 23.21
CA PRO A 941 44.25 78.77 22.10
C PRO A 941 42.97 78.03 22.52
N ALA A 942 42.75 77.83 23.84
CA ALA A 942 41.55 77.18 24.38
C ALA A 942 40.43 78.15 24.80
N VAL A 943 40.64 79.47 24.68
CA VAL A 943 39.69 80.50 25.17
C VAL A 943 39.11 81.36 24.04
N SER A 944 39.39 81.06 22.78
CA SER A 944 39.02 81.90 21.63
C SER A 944 37.58 81.74 21.10
N ASP A 945 36.66 81.08 21.81
CA ASP A 945 35.36 80.70 21.23
C ASP A 945 34.14 81.07 22.09
N GLN A 946 34.10 82.32 22.57
CA GLN A 946 32.87 82.91 23.13
C GLN A 946 31.96 83.43 22.01
N ALA A 947 31.49 82.51 21.17
CA ALA A 947 30.68 82.84 20.01
C ALA A 947 29.19 82.49 20.23
N VAL A 948 28.30 83.42 19.87
CA VAL A 948 26.86 83.30 20.13
C VAL A 948 26.23 82.22 19.26
N SER A 949 25.77 81.15 19.90
CA SER A 949 25.11 80.02 19.22
C SER A 949 23.59 80.21 19.22
N LEU A 950 22.97 80.04 18.05
CA LEU A 950 21.52 80.08 17.88
C LEU A 950 20.95 78.67 18.04
N VAL A 951 20.04 78.49 18.98
CA VAL A 951 19.45 77.19 19.31
C VAL A 951 18.01 77.16 18.84
N PHE A 952 17.60 76.08 18.17
CA PHE A 952 16.24 75.89 17.69
C PHE A 952 15.58 74.72 18.44
N ASP A 953 14.55 75.03 19.24
CA ASP A 953 13.76 74.07 20.01
C ASP A 953 12.37 73.89 19.38
N ARG A 954 12.01 72.66 19.04
CA ARG A 954 10.70 72.32 18.42
C ARG A 954 10.34 73.15 17.19
N CYS A 955 11.32 73.75 16.53
CA CYS A 955 11.13 74.55 15.33
C CYS A 955 10.87 73.67 14.10
N SER A 956 10.07 74.18 13.16
CA SER A 956 9.95 73.57 11.83
C SER A 956 11.19 73.86 10.97
N LEU A 957 11.37 73.11 9.88
CA LEU A 957 12.42 73.41 8.89
C LEU A 957 12.23 74.82 8.27
N SER A 958 10.99 75.29 8.13
CA SER A 958 10.70 76.67 7.68
C SER A 958 11.25 77.71 8.66
N ASP A 959 11.03 77.52 9.96
CA ASP A 959 11.53 78.44 11.00
C ASP A 959 13.06 78.47 11.03
N PHE A 960 13.68 77.29 10.89
CA PHE A 960 15.13 77.17 10.80
C PHE A 960 15.68 77.92 9.58
N ARG A 961 15.10 77.70 8.39
CA ARG A 961 15.53 78.36 7.13
C ARG A 961 15.30 79.88 7.19
N LEU A 962 14.22 80.32 7.81
CA LEU A 962 13.86 81.74 7.95
C LEU A 962 14.93 82.54 8.69
N LEU A 963 15.46 82.01 9.81
CA LEU A 963 16.41 82.72 10.68
C LEU A 963 17.88 82.38 10.40
N SER A 964 18.17 81.17 9.90
CA SER A 964 19.55 80.79 9.52
C SER A 964 19.95 81.31 8.13
N HIS A 965 18.98 81.62 7.26
CA HIS A 965 19.17 81.89 5.82
C HIS A 965 19.90 80.76 5.06
N ARG A 966 19.90 79.53 5.60
CA ARG A 966 20.53 78.37 4.96
C ARG A 966 19.52 77.53 4.20
N ARG A 967 19.96 76.96 3.07
CA ARG A 967 19.18 75.99 2.29
C ARG A 967 19.48 74.54 2.68
N GLU A 968 20.64 74.31 3.28
CA GLU A 968 21.09 72.99 3.76
C GLU A 968 20.11 72.44 4.81
N LEU A 969 19.90 71.13 4.76
CA LEU A 969 19.07 70.42 5.72
C LEU A 969 19.87 70.21 7.03
N PRO A 970 19.38 70.70 8.18
CA PRO A 970 20.00 70.39 9.46
C PRO A 970 19.82 68.89 9.79
N PRO A 971 20.72 68.30 10.59
CA PRO A 971 20.63 66.90 10.99
C PRO A 971 19.28 66.63 11.69
N PRO A 972 18.56 65.54 11.38
CA PRO A 972 17.23 65.29 11.92
C PRO A 972 17.27 65.10 13.44
N LEU A 973 16.20 65.55 14.11
CA LEU A 973 16.01 65.40 15.55
C LEU A 973 15.07 64.23 15.82
N ALA A 974 15.45 63.33 16.72
CA ALA A 974 14.56 62.27 17.16
C ALA A 974 13.39 62.86 17.96
N PRO A 975 12.14 62.52 17.62
CA PRO A 975 10.97 63.05 18.33
C PRO A 975 10.98 62.64 19.81
N GLY A 976 10.63 63.56 20.70
CA GLY A 976 10.43 63.30 22.14
C GLY A 976 11.69 63.14 22.99
N ARG A 977 12.88 63.47 22.48
CA ARG A 977 14.16 63.38 23.23
C ARG A 977 14.71 64.72 23.76
N GLY A 978 13.93 65.80 23.68
CA GLY A 978 14.40 67.14 24.08
C GLY A 978 15.63 67.63 23.29
N ARG A 979 15.74 67.19 22.03
CA ARG A 979 16.85 67.47 21.13
C ARG A 979 16.62 68.80 20.42
N VAL A 980 17.68 69.58 20.26
CA VAL A 980 17.65 70.91 19.63
C VAL A 980 18.74 71.03 18.57
N TRP A 981 18.52 71.89 17.57
CA TRP A 981 19.58 72.29 16.65
C TRP A 981 20.38 73.43 17.26
N VAL A 982 21.70 73.37 17.15
CA VAL A 982 22.60 74.47 17.52
C VAL A 982 23.34 74.90 16.27
N LEU A 983 23.09 76.13 15.84
CA LEU A 983 23.87 76.81 14.81
C LEU A 983 25.02 77.54 15.50
N HIS A 984 26.23 77.02 15.30
CA HIS A 984 27.47 77.59 15.78
C HIS A 984 27.88 78.81 14.94
N SER A 985 28.87 79.55 15.42
CA SER A 985 29.36 80.80 14.81
C SER A 985 30.13 80.59 13.51
N ASP A 986 30.86 79.47 13.41
CA ASP A 986 31.47 78.96 12.18
C ASP A 986 30.43 78.52 11.14
N GLY A 987 29.16 78.45 11.56
CA GLY A 987 28.04 78.06 10.76
C GLY A 987 27.79 76.56 10.70
N GLU A 988 28.49 75.75 11.49
CA GLU A 988 28.19 74.33 11.64
C GLU A 988 26.85 74.16 12.39
N VAL A 989 26.03 73.20 11.97
CA VAL A 989 24.77 72.87 12.65
C VAL A 989 24.92 71.51 13.33
N THR A 990 24.86 71.52 14.65
CA THR A 990 24.98 70.30 15.47
C THR A 990 23.70 70.03 16.26
N ARG A 991 23.59 68.82 16.81
CA ARG A 991 22.52 68.45 17.75
C ARG A 991 23.03 68.65 19.17
N ALA A 992 22.16 69.19 20.04
CA ALA A 992 22.40 69.24 21.47
C ALA A 992 21.16 68.79 22.26
N VAL A 993 21.32 68.59 23.56
CA VAL A 993 20.19 68.34 24.49
C VAL A 993 19.83 69.61 25.22
N LEU A 994 18.56 69.97 25.20
CA LEU A 994 18.03 71.03 26.04
C LEU A 994 17.87 70.52 27.49
N PRO A 995 18.44 71.21 28.50
CA PRO A 995 18.30 70.84 29.91
C PRO A 995 16.84 70.81 30.38
N GLY A 996 16.54 69.93 31.35
CA GLY A 996 15.21 69.75 31.93
C GLY A 996 14.38 68.66 31.26
N ASN A 997 13.48 68.00 31.99
CA ASN A 997 12.62 66.94 31.43
C ASN A 997 11.47 67.57 30.62
N ASP A 998 11.26 67.07 29.39
CA ASP A 998 9.97 67.19 28.72
C ASP A 998 8.97 66.36 29.52
N ARG A 999 8.06 67.01 30.25
CA ARG A 999 6.91 66.34 30.86
C ARG A 999 5.76 66.25 29.89
#